data_AF-A0A093X4Z7-F1
#
_entry.id   AF-A0A093X4Z7-F1
#
_cell.length_a   1.000
_cell.length_b   1.000
_cell.length_c   1.000
_cell.angle_alpha   90.00
_cell.angle_beta   90.00
_cell.angle_gamma   90.00
#
_symmetry.space_group_name_H-M   'P 1'
#
loop_
_entity.id
_entity.type
_entity.pdbx_description
1 polymer ?
#
loop_
_entity_poly.entity_id
_entity_poly.type
_entity_poly.pdbx_seq_one_letter_code
_entity_poly.pdbx_strand_id
1 'polypeptide(L)'
;MKATKATSQCSPRELKANNWEDVTVKIGRLYGPQWGKKIEKQSFLSIKVLETRSTSKVCCSRHSSAKKFKFGYDLMEGVVNRDRQRLSDTCEEANILANIWEILIREKAMGAISNYVEMLLDKTQWGDVNRAESEISASTAKLIWQHLLLRDFRKNYFYHGQNAVDQDAQLIRKSLKKTPFQLPRSIWSPLRRFSIARTVEEERYHLLHNSPVALEVDTPYSAGVKRALMAALSVDTRTQNLKIIFKSGSSAELSLLLEDSQLQVNDKWLDFRTSHKDAPCGLSRLAFAEDLAIHTFSCDHVINELYDLVLVEIIREKECGALKEKDDSLRLRVSESLRQMPRMITITHGYNDGEILVSWTDPESSLLSKLHHLNLKCRITLHRESTCSQRRLDLIGPSDLSESETSLSGSRPSVNFDCGCPEKVVLQKDSKVIFDNLKQEEYFPMIARTHSRAFYGLPPIALRSTQLKTHSEVSTQISGSISTTSAQSNDHNHFCYTIDTGNVGSDASLGETIPVDTFMGINLTTGHQSIQSTLTGSELLGFKRGEGISTFSKAQGHHPSNPEVGALSKTSSLTGKQLRIATFEDEARHQNFDWFKDRAQEDVSTALRLAHNVAVRYNHSPTSDKRDWPQLEYTPSSPECSTKRPRLANVL
;
A
#
# COMPACT_ATOMS: atom_id res chain seq x y z
N MET A 1 -15.56 90.79 26.60
CA MET A 1 -15.92 89.34 26.55
C MET A 1 -14.64 88.54 26.79
N LYS A 2 -14.45 88.02 28.01
CA LYS A 2 -14.28 86.59 28.40
C LYS A 2 -13.24 85.82 27.54
N ALA A 3 -12.23 85.15 28.08
CA ALA A 3 -12.28 84.27 29.25
C ALA A 3 -10.94 84.16 30.01
N THR A 4 -11.07 83.99 31.33
CA THR A 4 -10.04 83.72 32.34
C THR A 4 -9.58 82.27 32.31
N LYS A 5 -8.27 82.07 32.47
CA LYS A 5 -7.57 80.77 32.54
C LYS A 5 -7.36 80.41 34.01
N ALA A 6 -7.95 79.32 34.48
CA ALA A 6 -7.77 78.80 35.84
C ALA A 6 -6.80 77.62 35.81
N THR A 7 -5.68 77.77 36.53
CA THR A 7 -4.66 76.74 36.77
C THR A 7 -4.99 76.04 38.09
N SER A 8 -5.29 74.73 38.05
CA SER A 8 -5.44 73.91 39.25
C SER A 8 -4.09 73.30 39.65
N GLN A 9 -3.62 73.64 40.85
CA GLN A 9 -2.49 72.99 41.51
C GLN A 9 -2.91 71.58 41.95
N CYS A 10 -2.24 70.57 41.41
CA CYS A 10 -2.35 69.18 41.85
C CYS A 10 -1.28 68.94 42.92
N SER A 11 -1.68 68.61 44.14
CA SER A 11 -0.77 68.19 45.20
C SER A 11 -0.32 66.73 44.98
N PRO A 12 0.96 66.37 45.28
CA PRO A 12 1.46 65.02 45.09
C PRO A 12 0.81 64.06 46.10
N ARG A 13 0.24 62.94 45.63
CA ARG A 13 -0.17 61.84 46.51
C ARG A 13 1.05 61.05 46.96
N GLU A 14 1.29 60.99 48.26
CA GLU A 14 2.21 60.03 48.87
C GLU A 14 1.71 58.59 48.66
N LEU A 15 2.58 57.74 48.13
CA LEU A 15 2.40 56.29 48.08
C LEU A 15 2.74 55.70 49.46
N LYS A 16 1.72 55.36 50.25
CA LYS A 16 1.90 54.45 51.39
C LYS A 16 2.09 53.03 50.86
N ALA A 17 3.28 52.48 51.13
CA ALA A 17 3.57 51.07 50.93
C ALA A 17 2.63 50.23 51.81
N ASN A 18 1.72 49.48 51.19
CA ASN A 18 0.98 48.43 51.90
C ASN A 18 1.80 47.14 51.81
N ASN A 19 2.34 46.71 52.95
CA ASN A 19 2.78 45.33 53.19
C ASN A 19 1.60 44.40 52.91
N TRP A 20 1.72 43.57 51.87
CA TRP A 20 0.91 42.36 51.69
C TRP A 20 1.88 41.18 51.69
N GLU A 21 2.17 40.68 52.89
CA GLU A 21 2.78 39.38 53.09
C GLU A 21 1.75 38.28 52.75
N ASP A 22 2.21 37.27 52.00
CA ASP A 22 1.67 35.92 51.84
C ASP A 22 0.18 35.71 52.06
N VAL A 23 -0.60 35.87 50.98
CA VAL A 23 -1.97 35.36 50.90
C VAL A 23 -2.01 34.22 49.89
N THR A 24 -1.90 32.98 50.36
CA THR A 24 -2.24 31.77 49.58
C THR A 24 -3.68 31.89 49.05
N VAL A 25 -3.85 31.80 47.72
CA VAL A 25 -5.15 31.97 47.05
C VAL A 25 -5.85 30.62 46.94
N LYS A 26 -6.89 30.40 47.75
CA LYS A 26 -7.84 29.29 47.55
C LYS A 26 -8.79 29.64 46.40
N ILE A 27 -8.52 29.14 45.20
CA ILE A 27 -9.45 29.27 44.06
C ILE A 27 -10.44 28.09 44.10
N GLY A 28 -11.58 28.32 44.76
CA GLY A 28 -12.68 27.37 44.86
C GLY A 28 -13.34 27.43 46.24
N ARG A 29 -14.45 28.16 46.37
CA ARG A 29 -15.22 28.14 47.62
C ARG A 29 -15.99 26.82 47.73
N LEU A 30 -15.56 25.97 48.66
CA LEU A 30 -16.39 24.94 49.28
C LEU A 30 -17.09 25.53 50.51
N TYR A 31 -18.41 25.41 50.58
CA TYR A 31 -19.19 25.70 51.79
C TYR A 31 -19.38 24.39 52.56
N GLY A 32 -18.85 24.29 53.78
CA GLY A 32 -19.02 23.12 54.65
C GLY A 32 -18.46 23.33 56.07
N PRO A 33 -18.99 22.62 57.09
CA PRO A 33 -18.89 22.99 58.51
C PRO A 33 -17.61 22.55 59.25
N GLN A 34 -16.56 22.09 58.56
CA GLN A 34 -15.33 21.63 59.22
C GLN A 34 -14.13 22.43 58.73
N TRP A 35 -13.72 23.45 59.50
CA TRP A 35 -12.52 24.25 59.25
C TRP A 35 -11.43 23.97 60.28
N GLY A 36 -10.16 23.97 59.85
CA GLY A 36 -8.99 24.11 60.73
C GLY A 36 -7.93 22.99 60.71
N LYS A 37 -8.11 21.90 59.96
CA LYS A 37 -7.08 20.84 59.88
C LYS A 37 -6.24 20.94 58.60
N LYS A 38 -4.91 20.95 58.77
CA LYS A 38 -3.91 20.79 57.71
C LYS A 38 -4.22 19.47 56.98
N ILE A 39 -4.52 19.54 55.69
CA ILE A 39 -4.74 18.35 54.88
C ILE A 39 -3.36 17.75 54.60
N GLU A 40 -3.13 16.53 55.07
CA GLU A 40 -1.87 15.83 54.82
C GLU A 40 -1.71 15.53 53.32
N LYS A 41 -0.47 15.56 52.81
CA LYS A 41 -0.13 15.30 51.40
C LYS A 41 -0.77 14.00 50.87
N GLN A 42 -0.96 13.00 51.73
CA GLN A 42 -1.61 11.73 51.40
C GLN A 42 -3.14 11.86 51.22
N SER A 43 -3.82 12.74 51.98
CA SER A 43 -5.22 13.10 51.75
C SER A 43 -5.39 14.06 50.58
N PHE A 44 -4.35 14.84 50.24
CA PHE A 44 -4.36 15.68 49.05
C PHE A 44 -4.22 14.87 47.76
N LEU A 45 -3.39 13.82 47.73
CA LEU A 45 -3.35 12.87 46.61
C LEU A 45 -4.68 12.12 46.40
N SER A 46 -5.55 12.08 47.40
CA SER A 46 -6.96 11.68 47.22
C SER A 46 -7.82 12.78 46.60
N ILE A 47 -7.29 13.54 45.62
CA ILE A 47 -7.95 14.67 44.95
C ILE A 47 -9.38 14.27 44.59
N LYS A 48 -10.34 14.73 45.39
CA LYS A 48 -11.73 14.79 44.97
C LYS A 48 -11.78 15.92 43.97
N VAL A 49 -11.64 15.56 42.69
CA VAL A 49 -12.10 16.39 41.58
C VAL A 49 -13.58 16.64 41.83
N LEU A 50 -13.90 17.78 42.43
CA LEU A 50 -15.28 18.16 42.74
C LEU A 50 -15.89 18.65 41.44
N GLU A 51 -16.81 17.85 40.90
CA GLU A 51 -17.62 18.24 39.75
C GLU A 51 -18.42 19.49 40.12
N THR A 52 -18.11 20.63 39.49
CA THR A 52 -18.83 21.87 39.77
C THR A 52 -20.22 21.76 39.16
N ARG A 53 -21.25 21.49 39.98
CA ARG A 53 -22.64 21.66 39.55
C ARG A 53 -22.87 23.12 39.21
N SER A 54 -23.24 23.38 37.96
CA SER A 54 -23.43 24.71 37.39
C SER A 54 -24.55 25.48 38.10
N THR A 55 -24.24 26.20 39.18
CA THR A 55 -25.10 27.26 39.70
C THR A 55 -24.70 28.59 39.07
N SER A 56 -25.35 28.92 37.97
CA SER A 56 -25.21 30.19 37.26
C SER A 56 -25.65 31.34 38.17
N LYS A 57 -24.69 32.13 38.70
CA LYS A 57 -24.93 33.52 39.06
C LYS A 57 -23.86 34.38 38.40
N VAL A 58 -24.26 34.90 37.25
CA VAL A 58 -23.46 35.73 36.35
C VAL A 58 -23.33 37.12 36.96
N CYS A 59 -22.14 37.48 37.42
CA CYS A 59 -21.71 38.88 37.45
C CYS A 59 -20.93 39.14 36.17
N CYS A 60 -21.62 39.76 35.20
CA CYS A 60 -21.03 40.23 33.96
C CYS A 60 -19.92 41.25 34.25
N SER A 61 -18.65 40.85 34.07
CA SER A 61 -17.62 41.79 33.61
C SER A 61 -17.33 41.48 32.14
N ARG A 62 -17.48 42.50 31.30
CA ARG A 62 -17.31 42.43 29.86
C ARG A 62 -15.81 42.40 29.53
N HIS A 63 -15.41 41.43 28.69
CA HIS A 63 -14.18 41.38 27.88
C HIS A 63 -12.93 40.71 28.45
N SER A 64 -13.04 39.47 28.90
CA SER A 64 -11.98 38.50 28.58
C SER A 64 -12.62 37.18 28.14
N SER A 65 -12.12 36.63 27.04
CA SER A 65 -12.51 35.32 26.46
C SER A 65 -12.03 34.16 27.33
N ALA A 66 -12.18 34.27 28.65
CA ALA A 66 -11.70 33.29 29.60
C ALA A 66 -12.49 31.98 29.42
N LYS A 67 -11.82 30.98 28.85
CA LYS A 67 -12.30 29.60 28.70
C LYS A 67 -12.91 29.11 30.02
N LYS A 68 -14.03 28.40 30.01
CA LYS A 68 -14.64 27.89 31.24
C LYS A 68 -13.88 26.65 31.73
N PHE A 69 -13.67 26.49 33.04
CA PHE A 69 -13.21 25.23 33.61
C PHE A 69 -14.39 24.30 33.94
N LYS A 70 -14.24 23.00 33.69
CA LYS A 70 -15.20 21.95 34.06
C LYS A 70 -14.98 21.50 35.51
N PHE A 71 -13.74 21.54 35.96
CA PHE A 71 -13.33 21.14 37.31
C PHE A 71 -12.64 22.28 38.06
N GLY A 72 -12.65 22.21 39.40
CA GLY A 72 -11.93 23.15 40.26
C GLY A 72 -10.51 22.69 40.55
N TYR A 73 -9.56 23.62 40.61
CA TYR A 73 -8.14 23.36 40.85
C TYR A 73 -7.61 24.23 41.99
N ASP A 74 -6.81 23.64 42.87
CA ASP A 74 -6.08 24.37 43.90
C ASP A 74 -4.63 24.57 43.44
N LEU A 75 -4.37 25.70 42.79
CA LEU A 75 -3.05 26.07 42.26
C LEU A 75 -2.30 26.86 43.34
N MET A 76 -1.63 26.13 44.24
CA MET A 76 -0.92 26.71 45.38
C MET A 76 0.32 27.53 44.98
N GLU A 77 0.87 27.26 43.81
CA GLU A 77 2.09 27.87 43.29
C GLU A 77 1.80 28.51 41.92
N GLY A 78 2.29 29.74 41.72
CA GLY A 78 2.25 30.46 40.44
C GLY A 78 1.79 31.91 40.55
N VAL A 79 2.18 32.73 39.57
CA VAL A 79 1.84 34.16 39.54
C VAL A 79 0.43 34.32 39.00
N VAL A 80 -0.53 34.60 39.87
CA VAL A 80 -1.92 34.85 39.45
C VAL A 80 -2.08 36.23 38.81
N ASN A 81 -3.04 36.34 37.89
CA ASN A 81 -3.38 37.62 37.27
C ASN A 81 -3.97 38.61 38.29
N ARG A 82 -4.18 39.88 37.87
CA ARG A 82 -4.73 40.96 38.72
C ARG A 82 -6.01 40.54 39.46
N ASP A 83 -6.87 39.78 38.80
CA ASP A 83 -8.17 39.36 39.36
C ASP A 83 -8.09 38.06 40.16
N ARG A 84 -6.90 37.44 40.25
CA ARG A 84 -6.63 36.17 40.93
C ARG A 84 -7.53 35.02 40.47
N GLN A 85 -7.92 35.05 39.20
CA GLN A 85 -8.81 34.05 38.61
C GLN A 85 -8.02 32.94 37.91
N ARG A 86 -6.80 33.23 37.47
CA ARG A 86 -5.94 32.38 36.63
C ARG A 86 -4.48 32.67 36.86
N LEU A 87 -3.62 31.75 36.44
CA LEU A 87 -2.20 32.02 36.28
C LEU A 87 -1.97 33.02 35.15
N SER A 88 -0.94 33.84 35.30
CA SER A 88 -0.59 34.90 34.35
C SER A 88 0.02 34.34 33.08
N ASP A 89 0.78 33.24 33.18
CA ASP A 89 1.29 32.50 32.02
C ASP A 89 0.38 31.32 31.66
N THR A 90 -0.19 31.39 30.47
CA THR A 90 -1.05 30.33 29.92
C THR A 90 -0.30 29.04 29.58
N CYS A 91 1.02 29.10 29.36
CA CYS A 91 1.85 27.91 29.16
C CYS A 91 2.02 27.16 30.48
N GLU A 92 2.40 27.90 31.53
CA GLU A 92 2.53 27.39 32.90
C GLU A 92 1.21 26.77 33.39
N GLU A 93 0.09 27.47 33.19
CA GLU A 93 -1.25 26.95 33.53
C GLU A 93 -1.55 25.62 32.84
N ALA A 94 -1.33 25.54 31.53
CA ALA A 94 -1.59 24.33 30.76
C ALA A 94 -0.70 23.16 31.19
N ASN A 95 0.59 23.41 31.46
CA ASN A 95 1.52 22.39 31.92
C ASN A 95 1.14 21.86 33.31
N ILE A 96 0.82 22.74 34.27
CA ILE A 96 0.39 22.33 35.60
C ILE A 96 -0.88 21.48 35.51
N LEU A 97 -1.88 21.91 34.74
CA LEU A 97 -3.12 21.17 34.56
C LEU A 97 -2.88 19.79 33.91
N ALA A 98 -2.05 19.73 32.86
CA ALA A 98 -1.68 18.46 32.23
C ALA A 98 -1.01 17.50 33.22
N ASN A 99 -0.11 18.00 34.07
CA ASN A 99 0.55 17.20 35.11
C ASN A 99 -0.43 16.69 36.18
N ILE A 100 -1.39 17.51 36.60
CA ILE A 100 -2.46 17.09 37.53
C ILE A 100 -3.26 15.93 36.91
N TRP A 101 -3.70 16.08 35.66
CA TRP A 101 -4.45 15.04 34.95
C TRP A 101 -3.62 13.77 34.74
N GLU A 102 -2.34 13.89 34.40
CA GLU A 102 -1.44 12.74 34.30
C GLU A 102 -1.39 11.95 35.62
N ILE A 103 -1.21 12.64 36.75
CA ILE A 103 -1.14 11.99 38.07
C ILE A 103 -2.46 11.26 38.34
N LEU A 104 -3.60 11.91 38.14
CA LEU A 104 -4.93 11.31 38.35
C LEU A 104 -5.16 10.07 37.48
N ILE A 105 -4.77 10.15 36.20
CA ILE A 105 -4.90 9.05 35.25
C ILE A 105 -3.96 7.89 35.64
N ARG A 106 -2.71 8.19 36.01
CA ARG A 106 -1.70 7.20 36.42
C ARG A 106 -2.08 6.48 37.71
N GLU A 107 -2.64 7.21 38.67
CA GLU A 107 -3.15 6.66 39.94
C GLU A 107 -4.51 5.96 39.77
N LYS A 108 -5.03 5.91 38.53
CA LYS A 108 -6.32 5.28 38.19
C LYS A 108 -7.47 5.84 39.03
N ALA A 109 -7.43 7.15 39.33
CA ALA A 109 -8.54 7.81 39.98
C ALA A 109 -9.83 7.55 39.18
N MET A 110 -10.90 7.19 39.90
CA MET A 110 -12.13 6.68 39.29
C MET A 110 -12.67 7.66 38.25
N GLY A 111 -12.79 7.19 37.00
CA GLY A 111 -13.31 7.99 35.88
C GLY A 111 -12.38 9.08 35.34
N ALA A 112 -11.15 9.23 35.87
CA ALA A 112 -10.25 10.32 35.46
C ALA A 112 -9.96 10.30 33.95
N ILE A 113 -9.59 9.13 33.40
CA ILE A 113 -9.32 8.99 31.95
C ILE A 113 -10.57 9.26 31.11
N SER A 114 -11.75 8.77 31.54
CA SER A 114 -13.01 9.00 30.84
C SER A 114 -13.35 10.48 30.79
N ASN A 115 -13.27 11.17 31.93
CA ASN A 115 -13.57 12.60 32.05
C ASN A 115 -12.58 13.44 31.23
N TYR A 116 -11.29 13.09 31.27
CA TYR A 116 -10.26 13.79 30.51
C TYR A 116 -10.48 13.64 29.00
N VAL A 117 -10.70 12.41 28.52
CA VAL A 117 -10.98 12.15 27.11
C VAL A 117 -12.28 12.81 26.66
N GLU A 118 -13.32 12.84 27.50
CA GLU A 118 -14.55 13.56 27.19
C GLU A 118 -14.34 15.06 27.03
N MET A 119 -13.57 15.70 27.92
CA MET A 119 -13.22 17.11 27.76
C MET A 119 -12.41 17.38 26.49
N LEU A 120 -11.51 16.46 26.13
CA LEU A 120 -10.70 16.58 24.91
C LEU A 120 -11.52 16.37 23.62
N LEU A 121 -12.55 15.53 23.67
CA LEU A 121 -13.47 15.25 22.55
C LEU A 121 -14.58 16.31 22.41
N ASP A 122 -14.92 16.99 23.49
CA ASP A 122 -15.93 18.04 23.52
C ASP A 122 -15.50 19.23 22.63
N LYS A 123 -16.46 19.78 21.89
CA LYS A 123 -16.24 21.00 21.07
C LYS A 123 -16.09 22.25 21.95
N THR A 124 -16.50 22.16 23.22
CA THR A 124 -16.32 23.21 24.21
C THR A 124 -14.84 23.39 24.50
N GLN A 125 -14.33 24.62 24.37
CA GLN A 125 -12.96 24.95 24.72
C GLN A 125 -12.79 25.05 26.24
N TRP A 126 -12.73 23.90 26.91
CA TRP A 126 -12.49 23.81 28.34
C TRP A 126 -11.10 24.36 28.70
N GLY A 127 -11.02 25.13 29.78
CA GLY A 127 -9.76 25.60 30.34
C GLY A 127 -8.87 24.44 30.81
N ASP A 128 -9.50 23.35 31.26
CA ASP A 128 -8.88 22.12 31.80
C ASP A 128 -7.93 21.43 30.82
N VAL A 129 -8.24 21.56 29.52
CA VAL A 129 -7.48 20.93 28.42
C VAL A 129 -6.93 21.99 27.46
N ASN A 130 -6.81 23.24 27.93
CA ASN A 130 -6.22 24.30 27.15
C ASN A 130 -4.77 23.92 26.80
N ARG A 131 -4.42 23.99 25.51
CA ARG A 131 -3.10 23.61 24.99
C ARG A 131 -2.68 22.16 25.26
N ALA A 132 -3.64 21.25 25.51
CA ALA A 132 -3.34 19.83 25.70
C ALA A 132 -2.53 19.21 24.54
N GLU A 133 -2.61 19.77 23.34
CA GLU A 133 -1.82 19.33 22.18
C GLU A 133 -0.30 19.38 22.40
N SER A 134 0.21 20.33 23.20
CA SER A 134 1.63 20.46 23.51
C SER A 134 2.00 19.86 24.86
N GLU A 135 1.07 19.84 25.82
CA GLU A 135 1.38 19.49 27.21
C GLU A 135 1.11 18.02 27.58
N ILE A 136 0.31 17.27 26.79
CA ILE A 136 0.07 15.84 27.08
C ILE A 136 1.39 15.06 26.99
N SER A 137 1.74 14.36 28.06
CA SER A 137 2.90 13.47 28.14
C SER A 137 2.69 12.15 27.37
N ALA A 138 3.79 11.46 27.05
CA ALA A 138 3.74 10.20 26.30
C ALA A 138 2.99 9.08 27.04
N SER A 139 3.13 9.01 28.38
CA SER A 139 2.40 8.10 29.26
C SER A 139 0.90 8.33 29.17
N THR A 140 0.47 9.59 29.31
CA THR A 140 -0.94 10.00 29.24
C THR A 140 -1.51 9.76 27.85
N ALA A 141 -0.77 10.08 26.78
CA ALA A 141 -1.20 9.82 25.40
C ALA A 141 -1.46 8.32 25.14
N LYS A 142 -0.60 7.43 25.66
CA LYS A 142 -0.81 5.96 25.56
C LYS A 142 -2.09 5.52 26.26
N LEU A 143 -2.38 6.06 27.44
CA LEU A 143 -3.60 5.73 28.19
C LEU A 143 -4.85 6.28 27.49
N ILE A 144 -4.78 7.47 26.90
CA ILE A 144 -5.85 8.01 26.04
C ILE A 144 -6.11 7.07 24.86
N TRP A 145 -5.06 6.62 24.16
CA TRP A 145 -5.20 5.71 23.02
C TRP A 145 -5.84 4.39 23.42
N GLN A 146 -5.38 3.77 24.51
CA GLN A 146 -5.97 2.55 25.05
C GLN A 146 -7.45 2.74 25.38
N HIS A 147 -7.81 3.87 26.00
CA HIS A 147 -9.20 4.19 26.32
C HIS A 147 -10.07 4.35 25.08
N LEU A 148 -9.57 4.98 24.01
CA LEU A 148 -10.27 5.09 22.73
C LEU A 148 -10.51 3.70 22.10
N LEU A 149 -9.48 2.85 22.07
CA LEU A 149 -9.61 1.48 21.55
C LEU A 149 -10.59 0.62 22.38
N LEU A 150 -10.64 0.81 23.70
CA LEU A 150 -11.60 0.11 24.57
C LEU A 150 -13.04 0.56 24.34
N ARG A 151 -13.27 1.84 23.98
CA ARG A 151 -14.61 2.34 23.60
C ARG A 151 -15.09 1.73 22.28
N ASP A 152 -14.17 1.37 21.39
CA ASP A 152 -14.45 0.69 20.12
C ASP A 152 -14.10 -0.81 20.18
N PHE A 153 -14.83 -1.56 21.02
CA PHE A 153 -14.58 -2.99 21.23
C PHE A 153 -14.65 -3.83 19.94
N ARG A 154 -15.41 -3.37 18.94
CA ARG A 154 -15.53 -4.04 17.62
C ARG A 154 -14.41 -3.67 16.66
N LYS A 155 -13.54 -2.72 17.01
CA LYS A 155 -12.49 -2.17 16.14
C LYS A 155 -13.05 -1.62 14.82
N ASN A 156 -14.26 -1.08 14.87
CA ASN A 156 -14.99 -0.58 13.71
C ASN A 156 -14.48 0.80 13.27
N TYR A 157 -13.89 1.57 14.18
CA TYR A 157 -13.40 2.91 13.90
C TYR A 157 -11.94 2.89 13.45
N PHE A 158 -11.63 3.82 12.55
CA PHE A 158 -10.28 4.27 12.30
C PHE A 158 -10.18 5.73 12.72
N TYR A 159 -9.36 5.99 13.73
CA TYR A 159 -9.16 7.32 14.26
C TYR A 159 -8.21 8.12 13.36
N HIS A 160 -8.63 9.30 12.93
CA HIS A 160 -7.82 10.18 12.08
C HIS A 160 -7.86 11.63 12.54
N GLY A 161 -6.89 12.44 12.14
CA GLY A 161 -6.79 13.85 12.56
C GLY A 161 -7.82 14.76 11.90
N GLN A 162 -8.04 15.92 12.50
CA GLN A 162 -8.98 16.93 11.98
C GLN A 162 -8.53 17.57 10.65
N ASN A 163 -7.23 17.61 10.40
CA ASN A 163 -6.66 18.18 9.17
C ASN A 163 -6.78 17.23 7.96
N ALA A 164 -7.28 16.01 8.19
CA ALA A 164 -7.55 15.05 7.14
C ALA A 164 -8.65 15.57 6.22
N VAL A 165 -8.37 15.59 4.91
CA VAL A 165 -9.34 15.97 3.87
C VAL A 165 -10.45 14.91 3.83
N ASP A 166 -11.64 15.22 3.32
CA ASP A 166 -12.71 14.23 3.08
C ASP A 166 -12.23 12.98 2.31
N GLN A 167 -11.13 13.12 1.57
CA GLN A 167 -10.40 12.04 0.91
C GLN A 167 -9.94 10.94 1.87
N ASP A 168 -9.38 11.26 3.04
CA ASP A 168 -8.92 10.26 4.02
C ASP A 168 -10.11 9.45 4.54
N ALA A 169 -11.24 10.12 4.80
CA ALA A 169 -12.45 9.45 5.24
C ALA A 169 -13.00 8.50 4.17
N GLN A 170 -12.87 8.82 2.88
CA GLN A 170 -13.20 7.91 1.80
C GLN A 170 -12.20 6.74 1.72
N LEU A 171 -10.91 7.03 1.83
CA LEU A 171 -9.85 6.04 1.82
C LEU A 171 -9.99 5.04 2.99
N ILE A 172 -10.31 5.50 4.19
CA ILE A 172 -10.59 4.64 5.36
C ILE A 172 -11.74 3.68 5.07
N ARG A 173 -12.84 4.16 4.49
CA ARG A 173 -14.00 3.33 4.17
C ARG A 173 -13.70 2.33 3.06
N LYS A 174 -13.01 2.77 2.01
CA LYS A 174 -12.70 1.94 0.84
C LYS A 174 -11.60 0.92 1.14
N SER A 175 -10.47 1.38 1.68
CA SER A 175 -9.26 0.59 1.89
C SER A 175 -9.28 -0.22 3.16
N LEU A 176 -9.53 0.43 4.28
CA LEU A 176 -9.43 -0.22 5.59
C LEU A 176 -10.75 -0.90 6.01
N LYS A 177 -11.83 -0.69 5.25
CA LYS A 177 -13.19 -1.17 5.54
C LYS A 177 -13.64 -0.80 6.97
N LYS A 178 -13.21 0.39 7.43
CA LYS A 178 -13.51 0.94 8.76
C LYS A 178 -14.36 2.19 8.65
N THR A 179 -14.98 2.57 9.76
CA THR A 179 -15.70 3.84 9.90
C THR A 179 -14.71 4.93 10.33
N PRO A 180 -14.55 6.02 9.57
CA PRO A 180 -13.66 7.10 9.97
C PRO A 180 -14.21 7.81 11.22
N PHE A 181 -13.35 8.00 12.22
CA PHE A 181 -13.64 8.77 13.41
C PHE A 181 -12.63 9.92 13.55
N GLN A 182 -13.11 11.14 13.36
CA GLN A 182 -12.24 12.32 13.42
C GLN A 182 -11.93 12.67 14.88
N LEU A 183 -10.64 12.73 15.22
CA LEU A 183 -10.15 13.18 16.51
C LEU A 183 -9.80 14.68 16.48
N PRO A 184 -10.15 15.44 17.54
CA PRO A 184 -9.68 16.80 17.70
C PRO A 184 -8.16 16.87 17.78
N ARG A 185 -7.60 18.01 17.35
CA ARG A 185 -6.15 18.26 17.37
C ARG A 185 -5.51 18.07 18.76
N SER A 186 -6.24 18.42 19.82
CA SER A 186 -5.85 18.21 21.22
C SER A 186 -5.52 16.76 21.57
N ILE A 187 -6.13 15.78 20.87
CA ILE A 187 -5.85 14.35 21.02
C ILE A 187 -4.89 13.88 19.93
N TRP A 188 -5.19 14.21 18.67
CA TRP A 188 -4.44 13.68 17.53
C TRP A 188 -2.97 14.09 17.54
N SER A 189 -2.66 15.35 17.85
CA SER A 189 -1.28 15.86 17.82
C SER A 189 -0.37 15.14 18.83
N PRO A 190 -0.76 14.94 20.11
CA PRO A 190 0.01 14.11 21.04
C PRO A 190 0.19 12.67 20.57
N LEU A 191 -0.87 12.03 20.04
CA LEU A 191 -0.78 10.66 19.55
C LEU A 191 0.21 10.52 18.38
N ARG A 192 0.23 11.51 17.48
CA ARG A 192 1.19 11.58 16.37
C ARG A 192 2.61 11.89 16.83
N ARG A 193 2.76 12.86 17.75
CA ARG A 193 4.05 13.27 18.31
C ARG A 193 4.81 12.12 18.96
N PHE A 194 4.09 11.19 19.57
CA PHE A 194 4.67 10.00 20.22
C PHE A 194 4.54 8.72 19.37
N SER A 195 4.21 8.83 18.08
CA SER A 195 4.08 7.70 17.14
C SER A 195 3.13 6.59 17.60
N ILE A 196 2.07 6.95 18.33
CA ILE A 196 1.07 6.01 18.87
C ILE A 196 -0.01 5.71 17.82
N ALA A 197 -0.47 6.73 17.10
CA ALA A 197 -1.48 6.61 16.05
C ALA A 197 -0.85 6.76 14.66
N ARG A 198 -1.30 5.96 13.70
CA ARG A 198 -0.85 6.00 12.29
C ARG A 198 -1.81 6.81 11.43
N THR A 199 -1.29 7.44 10.37
CA THR A 199 -2.18 7.96 9.30
C THR A 199 -2.77 6.81 8.50
N VAL A 200 -3.71 7.12 7.60
CA VAL A 200 -4.33 6.09 6.75
C VAL A 200 -3.27 5.46 5.83
N GLU A 201 -2.38 6.26 5.27
CA GLU A 201 -1.27 5.84 4.40
C GLU A 201 -0.29 4.95 5.16
N GLU A 202 0.11 5.37 6.38
CA GLU A 202 1.01 4.59 7.23
C GLU A 202 0.38 3.27 7.68
N GLU A 203 -0.92 3.23 7.95
CA GLU A 203 -1.58 1.97 8.28
C GLU A 203 -1.65 1.04 7.06
N ARG A 204 -1.95 1.55 5.87
CA ARG A 204 -1.93 0.75 4.62
C ARG A 204 -0.54 0.20 4.33
N TYR A 205 0.49 1.03 4.52
CA TYR A 205 1.89 0.61 4.46
C TYR A 205 2.15 -0.52 5.46
N HIS A 206 1.80 -0.30 6.73
CA HIS A 206 2.01 -1.26 7.80
C HIS A 206 1.29 -2.59 7.53
N LEU A 207 0.06 -2.56 7.01
CA LEU A 207 -0.70 -3.75 6.66
C LEU A 207 0.01 -4.55 5.55
N LEU A 208 0.42 -3.91 4.45
CA LEU A 208 1.09 -4.62 3.36
C LEU A 208 2.48 -5.16 3.78
N HIS A 209 3.27 -4.33 4.47
CA HIS A 209 4.60 -4.70 4.93
C HIS A 209 4.57 -5.93 5.84
N ASN A 210 3.68 -5.92 6.84
CA ASN A 210 3.51 -7.01 7.80
C ASN A 210 2.61 -8.15 7.30
N SER A 211 2.06 -8.04 6.08
CA SER A 211 1.32 -9.16 5.48
C SER A 211 2.27 -10.34 5.25
N PRO A 212 1.77 -11.58 5.37
CA PRO A 212 2.56 -12.75 5.02
C PRO A 212 2.93 -12.71 3.54
N VAL A 213 4.03 -13.38 3.19
CA VAL A 213 4.35 -13.64 1.79
C VAL A 213 3.20 -14.47 1.22
N ALA A 214 2.69 -14.05 0.06
CA ALA A 214 1.60 -14.74 -0.59
C ALA A 214 2.02 -16.18 -0.90
N LEU A 215 1.12 -17.13 -0.66
CA LEU A 215 1.33 -18.50 -1.11
C LEU A 215 1.53 -18.46 -2.63
N GLU A 216 2.56 -19.12 -3.13
CA GLU A 216 2.81 -19.16 -4.56
C GLU A 216 1.67 -19.90 -5.27
N VAL A 217 0.70 -19.11 -5.74
CA VAL A 217 -0.28 -19.59 -6.70
C VAL A 217 0.45 -19.67 -8.03
N ASP A 218 0.88 -20.87 -8.43
CA ASP A 218 1.59 -21.07 -9.69
C ASP A 218 0.60 -21.32 -10.84
N THR A 219 -0.20 -20.29 -11.14
CA THR A 219 -1.07 -20.31 -12.33
C THR A 219 -0.32 -19.74 -13.53
N PRO A 220 -0.63 -20.15 -14.77
CA PRO A 220 0.01 -19.57 -15.95
C PRO A 220 -0.16 -18.04 -16.05
N TYR A 221 -1.28 -17.51 -15.55
CA TYR A 221 -1.53 -16.07 -15.44
C TYR A 221 -0.52 -15.42 -14.49
N SER A 222 -0.43 -15.91 -13.25
CA SER A 222 0.48 -15.36 -12.25
C SER A 222 1.96 -15.44 -12.67
N ALA A 223 2.38 -16.56 -13.27
CA ALA A 223 3.73 -16.75 -13.80
C ALA A 223 4.03 -15.76 -14.94
N GLY A 224 3.04 -15.53 -15.82
CA GLY A 224 3.11 -14.53 -16.87
C GLY A 224 3.25 -13.10 -16.32
N VAL A 225 2.46 -12.74 -15.29
CA VAL A 225 2.55 -11.44 -14.61
C VAL A 225 3.93 -11.25 -13.97
N LYS A 226 4.39 -12.24 -13.18
CA LYS A 226 5.72 -12.23 -12.55
C LYS A 226 6.81 -11.98 -13.59
N ARG A 227 6.82 -12.76 -14.67
CA ARG A 227 7.83 -12.67 -15.72
C ARG A 227 7.80 -11.32 -16.45
N ALA A 228 6.60 -10.86 -16.84
CA ALA A 228 6.44 -9.59 -17.55
C ALA A 228 6.87 -8.39 -16.68
N LEU A 229 6.53 -8.41 -15.39
CA LEU A 229 6.97 -7.38 -14.44
C LEU A 229 8.48 -7.40 -14.25
N MET A 230 9.09 -8.57 -14.05
CA MET A 230 10.56 -8.70 -13.96
C MET A 230 11.24 -8.17 -15.22
N ALA A 231 10.73 -8.51 -16.41
CA ALA A 231 11.25 -8.01 -17.68
C ALA A 231 11.14 -6.48 -17.76
N ALA A 232 9.98 -5.90 -17.40
CA ALA A 232 9.78 -4.46 -17.34
C ALA A 232 10.77 -3.77 -16.39
N LEU A 233 10.98 -4.31 -15.19
CA LEU A 233 11.94 -3.78 -14.23
C LEU A 233 13.39 -3.88 -14.72
N SER A 234 13.73 -4.87 -15.54
CA SER A 234 15.08 -4.99 -16.13
C SER A 234 15.36 -4.01 -17.28
N VAL A 235 14.35 -3.25 -17.75
CA VAL A 235 14.56 -2.20 -18.75
C VAL A 235 15.33 -1.02 -18.17
N ASP A 236 15.02 -0.63 -16.92
CA ASP A 236 15.63 0.50 -16.23
C ASP A 236 16.66 0.03 -15.19
N THR A 237 17.87 0.60 -15.29
CA THR A 237 18.97 0.37 -14.35
C THR A 237 18.62 0.67 -12.89
N ARG A 238 17.63 1.54 -12.63
CA ARG A 238 17.12 1.84 -11.28
C ARG A 238 16.38 0.66 -10.66
N THR A 239 15.69 -0.12 -11.48
CA THR A 239 14.73 -1.15 -11.07
C THR A 239 15.26 -2.57 -11.28
N GLN A 240 16.28 -2.76 -12.12
CA GLN A 240 16.74 -4.09 -12.55
C GLN A 240 17.19 -5.02 -11.41
N ASN A 241 17.59 -4.45 -10.26
CA ASN A 241 18.07 -5.20 -9.10
C ASN A 241 17.02 -5.34 -7.98
N LEU A 242 15.78 -4.90 -8.21
CA LEU A 242 14.72 -5.00 -7.21
C LEU A 242 14.30 -6.46 -7.04
N LYS A 243 14.27 -6.92 -5.79
CA LYS A 243 13.72 -8.23 -5.43
C LYS A 243 12.21 -8.11 -5.28
N ILE A 244 11.46 -8.80 -6.15
CA ILE A 244 10.00 -8.81 -6.07
C ILE A 244 9.54 -9.80 -5.00
N ILE A 245 8.64 -9.38 -4.11
CA ILE A 245 8.01 -10.22 -3.10
C ILE A 245 6.50 -10.00 -3.16
N PHE A 246 5.74 -11.05 -3.44
CA PHE A 246 4.29 -10.95 -3.40
C PHE A 246 3.78 -11.14 -1.98
N LYS A 247 2.88 -10.28 -1.53
CA LYS A 247 2.34 -10.23 -0.16
C LYS A 247 0.83 -10.42 -0.20
N SER A 248 0.30 -11.18 0.77
CA SER A 248 -1.15 -11.37 0.88
C SER A 248 -1.83 -10.17 1.54
N GLY A 249 -1.96 -9.11 0.76
CA GLY A 249 -2.34 -7.78 1.20
C GLY A 249 -3.81 -7.45 0.98
N SER A 250 -4.71 -8.43 1.04
CA SER A 250 -6.15 -8.23 0.76
C SER A 250 -6.80 -7.15 1.66
N SER A 251 -6.22 -6.90 2.84
CA SER A 251 -6.64 -5.90 3.81
C SER A 251 -5.99 -4.52 3.65
N ALA A 252 -4.87 -4.41 2.92
CA ALA A 252 -4.12 -3.15 2.81
C ALA A 252 -4.68 -2.19 1.74
N GLU A 253 -5.37 -2.74 0.73
CA GLU A 253 -5.75 -2.04 -0.52
C GLU A 253 -4.59 -1.23 -1.16
N LEU A 254 -3.33 -1.56 -0.82
CA LEU A 254 -2.13 -0.95 -1.36
C LEU A 254 -1.58 -1.88 -2.43
N SER A 255 -1.34 -1.35 -3.63
CA SER A 255 -0.93 -2.16 -4.79
C SER A 255 0.51 -2.65 -4.68
N LEU A 256 1.42 -1.80 -4.22
CA LEU A 256 2.81 -2.15 -3.98
C LEU A 256 3.45 -1.21 -2.96
N LEU A 257 4.61 -1.62 -2.49
CA LEU A 257 5.49 -0.87 -1.60
C LEU A 257 6.94 -1.11 -2.01
N LEU A 258 7.74 -0.04 -2.05
CA LEU A 258 9.19 -0.14 -2.13
C LEU A 258 9.80 0.08 -0.75
N GLU A 259 10.70 -0.82 -0.36
CA GLU A 259 11.49 -0.68 0.86
C GLU A 259 12.87 -1.30 0.63
N ASP A 260 13.91 -0.48 0.82
CA ASP A 260 15.31 -0.80 0.55
C ASP A 260 15.58 -1.21 -0.92
N SER A 261 15.44 -2.50 -1.22
CA SER A 261 15.59 -3.09 -2.55
C SER A 261 14.57 -4.21 -2.78
N GLN A 262 13.52 -4.23 -1.95
CA GLN A 262 12.42 -5.17 -2.02
C GLN A 262 11.20 -4.44 -2.55
N LEU A 263 10.72 -4.90 -3.70
CA LEU A 263 9.44 -4.48 -4.24
C LEU A 263 8.36 -5.43 -3.73
N GLN A 264 7.62 -5.00 -2.72
CA GLN A 264 6.53 -5.77 -2.15
C GLN A 264 5.25 -5.49 -2.94
N VAL A 265 4.73 -6.50 -3.64
CA VAL A 265 3.55 -6.37 -4.52
C VAL A 265 2.37 -7.11 -3.91
N ASN A 266 1.18 -6.51 -3.95
CA ASN A 266 -0.04 -7.16 -3.50
C ASN A 266 -0.40 -8.36 -4.39
N ASP A 267 -0.75 -9.50 -3.80
CA ASP A 267 -1.12 -10.72 -4.51
C ASP A 267 -2.39 -10.59 -5.35
N LYS A 268 -3.22 -9.56 -5.17
CA LYS A 268 -4.35 -9.24 -6.07
C LYS A 268 -3.94 -9.11 -7.54
N TRP A 269 -2.66 -8.82 -7.80
CA TRP A 269 -2.15 -8.71 -9.17
C TRP A 269 -1.84 -10.07 -9.82
N LEU A 270 -1.80 -11.14 -9.03
CA LEU A 270 -1.53 -12.51 -9.49
C LEU A 270 -2.80 -13.27 -9.90
N ASP A 271 -3.97 -12.68 -9.74
CA ASP A 271 -5.25 -13.25 -10.16
C ASP A 271 -5.94 -12.33 -11.20
N PHE A 272 -6.47 -12.93 -12.25
CA PHE A 272 -7.07 -12.18 -13.36
C PHE A 272 -8.27 -11.37 -12.90
N ARG A 273 -9.14 -11.92 -12.05
CA ARG A 273 -10.38 -11.26 -11.66
C ARG A 273 -10.12 -10.06 -10.76
N THR A 274 -9.22 -10.22 -9.81
CA THR A 274 -8.90 -9.20 -8.80
C THR A 274 -8.02 -8.09 -9.36
N SER A 275 -7.05 -8.39 -10.23
CA SER A 275 -6.21 -7.39 -10.92
C SER A 275 -7.01 -6.44 -11.82
N HIS A 276 -8.12 -6.90 -12.39
CA HIS A 276 -8.97 -6.11 -13.30
C HIS A 276 -10.19 -5.48 -12.62
N LYS A 277 -10.33 -5.64 -11.30
CA LYS A 277 -11.49 -5.14 -10.56
C LYS A 277 -11.58 -3.61 -10.60
N ASP A 278 -10.44 -2.95 -10.45
CA ASP A 278 -10.35 -1.47 -10.40
C ASP A 278 -10.09 -0.86 -11.79
N ALA A 279 -9.44 -1.60 -12.69
CA ALA A 279 -9.08 -1.15 -14.04
C ALA A 279 -9.49 -2.20 -15.11
N PRO A 280 -10.79 -2.32 -15.44
CA PRO A 280 -11.26 -3.33 -16.38
C PRO A 280 -10.87 -3.01 -17.83
N CYS A 281 -10.23 -3.95 -18.51
CA CYS A 281 -9.92 -3.88 -19.94
C CYS A 281 -11.00 -4.57 -20.80
N GLY A 282 -10.88 -4.50 -22.12
CA GLY A 282 -11.83 -5.15 -23.05
C GLY A 282 -11.99 -6.65 -22.78
N LEU A 283 -10.88 -7.37 -22.61
CA LEU A 283 -10.89 -8.81 -22.32
C LEU A 283 -11.57 -9.11 -20.98
N SER A 284 -11.27 -8.35 -19.92
CA SER A 284 -11.85 -8.63 -18.60
C SER A 284 -13.34 -8.30 -18.54
N ARG A 285 -13.82 -7.29 -19.29
CA ARG A 285 -15.26 -7.01 -19.40
C ARG A 285 -16.02 -8.16 -20.03
N LEU A 286 -15.50 -8.71 -21.12
CA LEU A 286 -16.09 -9.89 -21.77
C LEU A 286 -16.04 -11.11 -20.86
N ALA A 287 -14.88 -11.39 -20.27
CA ALA A 287 -14.71 -12.50 -19.34
C ALA A 287 -15.64 -12.40 -18.12
N PHE A 288 -15.89 -11.20 -17.59
CA PHE A 288 -16.81 -11.02 -16.47
C PHE A 288 -18.28 -11.13 -16.88
N ALA A 289 -18.64 -10.72 -18.09
CA ALA A 289 -20.00 -10.84 -18.61
C ALA A 289 -20.37 -12.30 -18.90
N GLU A 290 -19.42 -13.08 -19.40
CA GLU A 290 -19.60 -14.49 -19.79
C GLU A 290 -19.11 -15.48 -18.72
N ASP A 291 -18.64 -14.99 -17.58
CA ASP A 291 -18.03 -15.77 -16.49
C ASP A 291 -16.92 -16.72 -16.94
N LEU A 292 -16.09 -16.26 -17.90
CA LEU A 292 -14.98 -17.02 -18.45
C LEU A 292 -13.79 -17.04 -17.49
N ALA A 293 -13.27 -18.24 -17.24
CA ALA A 293 -12.03 -18.43 -16.51
C ALA A 293 -10.82 -18.17 -17.41
N ILE A 294 -10.16 -17.03 -17.20
CA ILE A 294 -8.93 -16.67 -17.91
C ILE A 294 -7.72 -17.11 -17.09
N HIS A 295 -7.01 -18.12 -17.58
CA HIS A 295 -5.84 -18.68 -16.90
C HIS A 295 -4.51 -18.22 -17.50
N THR A 296 -4.52 -17.48 -18.60
CA THR A 296 -3.32 -17.04 -19.32
C THR A 296 -3.13 -15.53 -19.22
N PHE A 297 -1.88 -15.09 -19.14
CA PHE A 297 -1.54 -13.68 -19.09
C PHE A 297 -1.62 -13.04 -20.50
N SER A 298 -2.55 -12.10 -20.67
CA SER A 298 -2.88 -11.48 -21.97
C SER A 298 -3.03 -9.95 -21.92
N CYS A 299 -2.79 -9.32 -20.77
CA CYS A 299 -3.16 -7.93 -20.52
C CYS A 299 -1.94 -7.07 -20.15
N ASP A 300 -1.48 -6.24 -21.07
CA ASP A 300 -0.29 -5.40 -20.84
C ASP A 300 -0.54 -4.28 -19.83
N HIS A 301 -1.78 -3.77 -19.71
CA HIS A 301 -2.10 -2.66 -18.81
C HIS A 301 -1.80 -2.96 -17.34
N VAL A 302 -1.94 -4.21 -16.90
CA VAL A 302 -1.61 -4.63 -15.53
C VAL A 302 -0.13 -4.35 -15.22
N ILE A 303 0.76 -4.67 -16.17
CA ILE A 303 2.20 -4.47 -15.99
C ILE A 303 2.57 -3.00 -16.15
N ASN A 304 1.95 -2.29 -17.09
CA ASN A 304 2.15 -0.85 -17.23
C ASN A 304 1.75 -0.10 -15.94
N GLU A 305 0.60 -0.42 -15.34
CA GLU A 305 0.14 0.21 -14.09
C GLU A 305 1.07 -0.12 -12.92
N LEU A 306 1.49 -1.39 -12.77
CA LEU A 306 2.47 -1.77 -11.76
C LEU A 306 3.80 -1.05 -11.95
N TYR A 307 4.30 -0.96 -13.19
CA TYR A 307 5.54 -0.28 -13.48
C TYR A 307 5.45 1.24 -13.21
N ASP A 308 4.33 1.88 -13.55
CA ASP A 308 4.08 3.28 -13.22
C ASP A 308 4.10 3.53 -11.71
N LEU A 309 3.46 2.66 -10.94
CA LEU A 309 3.48 2.72 -9.48
C LEU A 309 4.92 2.56 -8.93
N VAL A 310 5.73 1.67 -9.51
CA VAL A 310 7.15 1.52 -9.12
C VAL A 310 7.92 2.81 -9.37
N LEU A 311 7.73 3.45 -10.53
CA LEU A 311 8.40 4.72 -10.84
C LEU A 311 8.02 5.81 -9.83
N VAL A 312 6.74 5.90 -9.44
CA VAL A 312 6.28 6.85 -8.41
C VAL A 312 6.96 6.59 -7.06
N GLU A 313 7.05 5.34 -6.62
CA GLU A 313 7.71 5.00 -5.35
C GLU A 313 9.21 5.32 -5.37
N ILE A 314 9.90 5.06 -6.48
CA ILE A 314 11.33 5.39 -6.65
C ILE A 314 11.56 6.90 -6.59
N ILE A 315 10.68 7.68 -7.21
CA ILE A 315 10.73 9.16 -7.15
C ILE A 315 10.50 9.64 -5.73
N ARG A 316 9.58 9.00 -4.98
CA ARG A 316 9.29 9.34 -3.59
C ARG A 316 10.47 9.07 -2.66
N GLU A 317 11.18 7.95 -2.83
CA GLU A 317 12.33 7.60 -1.97
C GLU A 317 13.59 8.42 -2.27
N LYS A 318 13.78 8.86 -3.53
CA LYS A 318 15.01 9.54 -3.95
C LYS A 318 14.73 10.98 -4.36
N GLU A 319 15.06 11.94 -3.49
CA GLU A 319 15.25 13.37 -3.84
C GLU A 319 16.47 13.61 -4.77
N CYS A 320 16.91 12.61 -5.55
CA CYS A 320 18.25 12.57 -6.12
C CYS A 320 18.28 13.11 -7.56
N GLY A 321 18.79 14.34 -7.70
CA GLY A 321 18.93 15.12 -8.94
C GLY A 321 19.98 14.61 -9.93
N ALA A 322 19.79 13.41 -10.48
CA ALA A 322 20.52 12.98 -11.67
C ALA A 322 19.56 12.85 -12.86
N LEU A 323 19.83 13.62 -13.91
CA LEU A 323 19.15 13.58 -15.22
C LEU A 323 19.17 12.14 -15.77
N LYS A 324 18.07 11.44 -15.58
CA LYS A 324 17.80 10.13 -16.16
C LYS A 324 16.94 10.31 -17.40
N GLU A 325 17.02 9.30 -18.26
CA GLU A 325 16.07 9.10 -19.36
C GLU A 325 14.66 9.49 -18.89
N LYS A 326 13.95 10.30 -19.69
CA LYS A 326 12.61 10.78 -19.30
C LYS A 326 11.74 9.55 -19.02
N ASP A 327 11.06 9.54 -17.86
CA ASP A 327 10.23 8.40 -17.45
C ASP A 327 9.22 7.99 -18.54
N ASP A 328 8.78 8.94 -19.38
CA ASP A 328 7.90 8.67 -20.53
C ASP A 328 8.55 7.81 -21.62
N SER A 329 9.85 7.96 -21.89
CA SER A 329 10.60 7.10 -22.82
C SER A 329 10.67 5.67 -22.29
N LEU A 330 10.88 5.50 -20.99
CA LEU A 330 10.90 4.20 -20.34
C LEU A 330 9.52 3.54 -20.38
N ARG A 331 8.45 4.28 -20.06
CA ARG A 331 7.07 3.81 -20.18
C ARG A 331 6.75 3.34 -21.60
N LEU A 332 7.12 4.12 -22.61
CA LEU A 332 6.90 3.78 -24.00
C LEU A 332 7.64 2.49 -24.39
N ARG A 333 8.92 2.36 -23.99
CA ARG A 333 9.73 1.17 -24.27
C ARG A 333 9.17 -0.09 -23.59
N VAL A 334 8.75 0.02 -22.33
CA VAL A 334 8.11 -1.09 -21.60
C VAL A 334 6.80 -1.48 -22.29
N SER A 335 5.96 -0.50 -22.61
CA SER A 335 4.68 -0.72 -23.28
C SER A 335 4.85 -1.39 -24.64
N GLU A 336 5.79 -0.94 -25.46
CA GLU A 336 6.12 -1.56 -26.75
C GLU A 336 6.67 -2.98 -26.58
N SER A 337 7.57 -3.19 -25.62
CA SER A 337 8.15 -4.52 -25.35
C SER A 337 7.08 -5.52 -24.88
N LEU A 338 6.11 -5.08 -24.08
CA LEU A 338 4.99 -5.90 -23.62
C LEU A 338 4.06 -6.30 -24.76
N ARG A 339 3.70 -5.36 -25.65
CA ARG A 339 2.83 -5.64 -26.80
C ARG A 339 3.45 -6.66 -27.76
N GLN A 340 4.78 -6.65 -27.87
CA GLN A 340 5.51 -7.57 -28.74
C GLN A 340 5.98 -8.86 -28.02
N MET A 341 5.69 -9.00 -26.73
CA MET A 341 6.10 -10.16 -25.93
C MET A 341 5.28 -11.40 -26.33
N PRO A 342 5.92 -12.51 -26.76
CA PRO A 342 5.21 -13.74 -27.11
C PRO A 342 4.39 -14.30 -25.93
N ARG A 343 3.19 -14.79 -26.23
CA ARG A 343 2.21 -15.32 -25.26
C ARG A 343 1.85 -16.76 -25.62
N MET A 344 1.26 -17.48 -24.65
CA MET A 344 0.72 -18.83 -24.82
C MET A 344 1.67 -19.78 -25.57
N ILE A 345 2.94 -19.79 -25.18
CA ILE A 345 3.94 -20.64 -25.81
C ILE A 345 3.63 -22.09 -25.46
N THR A 346 3.50 -22.93 -26.48
CA THR A 346 3.25 -24.37 -26.33
C THR A 346 4.28 -25.17 -27.10
N ILE A 347 4.54 -26.39 -26.63
CA ILE A 347 5.37 -27.37 -27.33
C ILE A 347 4.64 -28.70 -27.40
N THR A 348 4.70 -29.32 -28.56
CA THR A 348 4.18 -30.66 -28.82
C THR A 348 5.18 -31.45 -29.65
N HIS A 349 5.01 -32.77 -29.73
CA HIS A 349 5.74 -33.57 -30.70
C HIS A 349 5.35 -33.17 -32.12
N GLY A 350 6.31 -33.21 -33.04
CA GLY A 350 6.05 -33.06 -34.48
C GLY A 350 5.43 -34.34 -35.08
N TYR A 351 5.33 -34.37 -36.40
CA TYR A 351 4.79 -35.53 -37.12
C TYR A 351 5.84 -36.64 -37.26
N ASN A 352 7.12 -36.27 -37.31
CA ASN A 352 8.22 -37.21 -37.43
C ASN A 352 8.97 -37.36 -36.10
N ASP A 353 9.70 -38.46 -35.96
CA ASP A 353 10.58 -38.68 -34.82
C ASP A 353 11.69 -37.63 -34.76
N GLY A 354 12.09 -37.28 -33.55
CA GLY A 354 13.07 -36.23 -33.35
C GLY A 354 12.51 -34.82 -33.58
N GLU A 355 11.21 -34.66 -33.85
CA GLU A 355 10.60 -33.35 -34.07
C GLU A 355 9.89 -32.80 -32.83
N ILE A 356 10.08 -31.50 -32.60
CA ILE A 356 9.29 -30.70 -31.64
C ILE A 356 8.66 -29.54 -32.40
N LEU A 357 7.34 -29.44 -32.34
CA LEU A 357 6.56 -28.31 -32.82
C LEU A 357 6.43 -27.29 -31.68
N VAL A 358 6.88 -26.07 -31.93
CA VAL A 358 6.71 -24.92 -31.03
C VAL A 358 5.66 -24.01 -31.63
N SER A 359 4.70 -23.54 -30.84
CA SER A 359 3.74 -22.51 -31.26
C SER A 359 3.54 -21.46 -30.19
N TRP A 360 3.14 -20.25 -30.60
CA TRP A 360 2.87 -19.12 -29.70
C TRP A 360 1.78 -18.24 -30.29
N THR A 361 1.20 -17.41 -29.44
CA THR A 361 0.34 -16.30 -29.87
C THR A 361 1.04 -14.99 -29.59
N ASP A 362 0.67 -13.97 -30.36
CA ASP A 362 1.11 -12.62 -30.07
C ASP A 362 -0.01 -11.63 -30.44
N PRO A 363 -0.17 -10.53 -29.68
CA PRO A 363 -1.32 -9.65 -29.86
C PRO A 363 -1.31 -8.85 -31.18
N GLU A 364 -0.13 -8.54 -31.72
CA GLU A 364 0.02 -7.53 -32.78
C GLU A 364 0.35 -8.09 -34.19
N SER A 365 0.78 -9.35 -34.32
CA SER A 365 1.29 -9.89 -35.58
C SER A 365 0.27 -9.85 -36.70
N SER A 366 -0.94 -10.30 -36.39
CA SER A 366 -2.01 -10.35 -37.36
C SER A 366 -2.40 -8.96 -37.83
N LEU A 367 -2.37 -7.96 -36.94
CA LEU A 367 -2.71 -6.58 -37.22
C LEU A 367 -1.64 -5.91 -38.11
N LEU A 368 -0.37 -5.99 -37.69
CA LEU A 368 0.74 -5.35 -38.38
C LEU A 368 1.01 -5.97 -39.76
N SER A 369 0.89 -7.30 -39.87
CA SER A 369 1.04 -7.99 -41.16
C SER A 369 -0.09 -7.64 -42.13
N LYS A 370 -1.33 -7.49 -41.64
CA LYS A 370 -2.50 -7.22 -42.50
C LYS A 370 -2.58 -5.74 -42.92
N LEU A 371 -2.33 -4.81 -41.99
CA LEU A 371 -2.51 -3.38 -42.24
C LEU A 371 -1.28 -2.72 -42.86
N HIS A 372 -0.07 -3.17 -42.52
CA HIS A 372 1.17 -2.48 -42.90
C HIS A 372 2.15 -3.35 -43.68
N HIS A 373 1.80 -4.62 -43.94
CA HIS A 373 2.69 -5.58 -44.59
C HIS A 373 4.05 -5.74 -43.89
N LEU A 374 4.11 -5.42 -42.59
CA LEU A 374 5.33 -5.53 -41.79
C LEU A 374 5.52 -6.98 -41.37
N ASN A 375 6.52 -7.63 -41.97
CA ASN A 375 6.91 -9.01 -41.65
C ASN A 375 7.95 -9.01 -40.54
N LEU A 376 7.45 -8.70 -39.35
CA LEU A 376 8.15 -8.77 -38.09
C LEU A 376 8.76 -10.17 -37.85
N LYS A 377 10.01 -10.28 -37.40
CA LYS A 377 10.72 -11.56 -37.19
C LYS A 377 10.83 -11.95 -35.71
N CYS A 378 10.61 -13.23 -35.40
CA CYS A 378 10.82 -13.82 -34.08
C CYS A 378 12.03 -14.76 -34.09
N ARG A 379 12.83 -14.71 -33.03
CA ARG A 379 13.93 -15.64 -32.75
C ARG A 379 13.42 -16.67 -31.74
N ILE A 380 13.55 -17.95 -32.11
CA ILE A 380 13.19 -19.09 -31.27
C ILE A 380 14.44 -19.91 -31.04
N THR A 381 14.84 -20.05 -29.77
CA THR A 381 15.94 -20.91 -29.37
C THR A 381 15.38 -22.07 -28.55
N LEU A 382 15.60 -23.30 -29.02
CA LEU A 382 15.13 -24.51 -28.36
C LEU A 382 16.22 -25.05 -27.44
N HIS A 383 16.23 -24.59 -26.19
CA HIS A 383 17.26 -24.90 -25.22
C HIS A 383 17.13 -26.33 -24.68
N ARG A 384 18.26 -26.99 -24.45
CA ARG A 384 18.34 -28.29 -23.76
C ARG A 384 18.22 -28.07 -22.25
N GLU A 385 17.29 -28.76 -21.60
CA GLU A 385 17.09 -28.65 -20.14
C GLU A 385 18.37 -29.03 -19.37
N SER A 386 19.12 -30.02 -19.85
CA SER A 386 20.35 -30.54 -19.23
C SER A 386 21.49 -29.53 -19.11
N THR A 387 21.60 -28.58 -20.05
CA THR A 387 22.73 -27.63 -20.12
C THR A 387 22.30 -26.18 -19.98
N CYS A 388 21.02 -25.89 -20.23
CA CYS A 388 20.52 -24.53 -20.36
C CYS A 388 19.34 -24.22 -19.42
N SER A 389 19.00 -25.05 -18.44
CA SER A 389 17.87 -24.81 -17.51
C SER A 389 17.83 -23.38 -16.93
N GLN A 390 19.00 -22.80 -16.62
CA GLN A 390 19.12 -21.43 -16.12
C GLN A 390 18.61 -20.36 -17.10
N ARG A 391 18.63 -20.63 -18.42
CA ARG A 391 18.14 -19.72 -19.46
C ARG A 391 16.65 -19.42 -19.34
N ARG A 392 15.87 -20.25 -18.63
CA ARG A 392 14.47 -19.94 -18.30
C ARG A 392 14.32 -18.61 -17.56
N LEU A 393 15.35 -18.19 -16.82
CA LEU A 393 15.38 -16.96 -16.05
C LEU A 393 15.78 -15.73 -16.89
N ASP A 394 16.21 -15.92 -18.14
CA ASP A 394 16.50 -14.81 -19.05
C ASP A 394 15.18 -14.08 -19.39
N LEU A 395 15.15 -12.78 -19.13
CA LEU A 395 13.95 -11.94 -19.27
C LEU A 395 13.93 -11.15 -20.59
N ILE A 396 15.11 -10.76 -21.04
CA ILE A 396 15.34 -9.88 -22.18
C ILE A 396 16.25 -10.58 -23.18
N GLY A 397 15.89 -10.53 -24.47
CA GLY A 397 16.67 -11.05 -25.57
C GLY A 397 18.03 -10.35 -25.72
N PRO A 398 19.01 -11.02 -26.37
CA PRO A 398 20.32 -10.42 -26.61
C PRO A 398 20.16 -9.06 -27.29
N SER A 399 20.92 -8.07 -26.83
CA SER A 399 21.07 -6.84 -27.59
C SER A 399 21.97 -7.16 -28.77
N ASP A 400 21.41 -7.16 -29.97
CA ASP A 400 22.20 -7.27 -31.20
C ASP A 400 23.12 -6.03 -31.29
N LEU A 401 24.31 -6.12 -30.70
CA LEU A 401 25.27 -5.03 -30.58
C LEU A 401 26.10 -4.82 -31.86
N SER A 402 25.64 -5.26 -33.03
CA SER A 402 26.41 -5.05 -34.26
C SER A 402 25.55 -4.95 -35.53
N GLU A 403 24.92 -3.79 -35.74
CA GLU A 403 24.87 -3.22 -37.10
C GLU A 403 26.03 -2.23 -37.35
N SER A 404 26.87 -1.98 -36.35
CA SER A 404 28.10 -1.19 -36.50
C SER A 404 29.29 -2.07 -36.93
N GLU A 405 29.27 -2.55 -38.17
CA GLU A 405 30.49 -2.98 -38.86
C GLU A 405 31.39 -1.76 -39.17
N THR A 406 31.95 -1.07 -38.18
CA THR A 406 33.10 -0.16 -38.40
C THR A 406 33.70 0.33 -37.09
N SER A 407 34.56 -0.45 -36.44
CA SER A 407 35.83 0.06 -35.91
C SER A 407 36.66 -1.05 -35.25
N LEU A 408 37.90 -1.12 -35.71
CA LEU A 408 38.95 -2.03 -35.30
C LEU A 408 39.36 -1.79 -33.83
N SER A 409 39.78 -2.89 -33.19
CA SER A 409 40.69 -2.93 -32.04
C SER A 409 40.12 -2.56 -30.66
N GLY A 410 39.70 -3.60 -29.93
CA GLY A 410 39.52 -3.54 -28.48
C GLY A 410 38.94 -4.83 -27.93
N SER A 411 39.78 -5.85 -27.77
CA SER A 411 39.45 -7.19 -27.27
C SER A 411 38.89 -7.16 -25.84
N ARG A 412 37.57 -6.97 -25.70
CA ARG A 412 36.80 -7.39 -24.53
C ARG A 412 36.35 -8.83 -24.75
N PRO A 413 36.47 -9.73 -23.75
CA PRO A 413 35.97 -11.10 -23.87
C PRO A 413 34.46 -11.05 -24.07
N SER A 414 34.01 -11.34 -25.28
CA SER A 414 32.60 -11.58 -25.57
C SER A 414 32.17 -12.79 -24.76
N VAL A 415 31.24 -12.62 -23.85
CA VAL A 415 30.55 -13.75 -23.22
C VAL A 415 29.91 -14.53 -24.37
N ASN A 416 30.42 -15.73 -24.66
CA ASN A 416 29.88 -16.59 -25.71
C ASN A 416 28.43 -16.94 -25.34
N PHE A 417 27.48 -16.21 -25.92
CA PHE A 417 26.04 -16.44 -25.73
C PHE A 417 25.55 -17.71 -26.42
N ASP A 418 26.38 -18.33 -27.25
CA ASP A 418 25.97 -19.46 -28.05
C ASP A 418 26.11 -20.78 -27.28
N CYS A 419 25.00 -21.20 -26.66
CA CYS A 419 24.89 -22.49 -26.01
C CYS A 419 24.84 -23.68 -27.00
N GLY A 420 24.92 -23.44 -28.31
CA GLY A 420 24.85 -24.47 -29.35
C GLY A 420 23.48 -25.15 -29.44
N CYS A 421 22.45 -24.55 -28.86
CA CYS A 421 21.09 -25.06 -28.96
C CYS A 421 20.47 -24.67 -30.30
N PRO A 422 19.59 -25.51 -30.88
CA PRO A 422 18.93 -25.20 -32.14
C PRO A 422 18.20 -23.85 -32.09
N GLU A 423 18.45 -23.00 -33.10
CA GLU A 423 17.79 -21.71 -33.24
C GLU A 423 17.13 -21.62 -34.63
N LYS A 424 15.93 -21.02 -34.67
CA LYS A 424 15.25 -20.66 -35.91
C LYS A 424 14.74 -19.22 -35.81
N VAL A 425 14.90 -18.46 -36.90
CA VAL A 425 14.29 -17.13 -37.06
C VAL A 425 13.18 -17.25 -38.09
N VAL A 426 11.96 -16.91 -37.69
CA VAL A 426 10.76 -17.07 -38.52
C VAL A 426 9.97 -15.78 -38.58
N LEU A 427 9.07 -15.68 -39.57
CA LEU A 427 8.13 -14.56 -39.63
C LEU A 427 7.07 -14.73 -38.55
N GLN A 428 6.73 -13.64 -37.88
CA GLN A 428 5.79 -13.64 -36.76
C GLN A 428 4.41 -14.19 -37.16
N LYS A 429 4.00 -13.98 -38.42
CA LYS A 429 2.72 -14.47 -38.98
C LYS A 429 2.59 -16.00 -39.02
N ASP A 430 3.71 -16.73 -38.97
CA ASP A 430 3.68 -18.19 -39.06
C ASP A 430 3.25 -18.80 -37.72
N SER A 431 3.47 -18.09 -36.59
CA SER A 431 3.11 -18.44 -35.20
C SER A 431 3.48 -19.86 -34.72
N LYS A 432 4.22 -20.61 -35.54
CA LYS A 432 4.67 -21.98 -35.26
C LYS A 432 5.95 -22.29 -36.01
N VAL A 433 6.76 -23.18 -35.44
CA VAL A 433 8.01 -23.66 -36.06
C VAL A 433 8.27 -25.09 -35.61
N ILE A 434 8.72 -25.94 -36.54
CA ILE A 434 9.14 -27.31 -36.26
C ILE A 434 10.66 -27.31 -36.12
N PHE A 435 11.17 -27.91 -35.06
CA PHE A 435 12.58 -28.28 -34.93
C PHE A 435 12.70 -29.77 -35.19
N ASP A 436 13.63 -30.15 -36.05
CA ASP A 436 13.86 -31.52 -36.50
C ASP A 436 15.25 -32.01 -36.08
N ASN A 437 15.53 -33.30 -36.27
CA ASN A 437 16.83 -33.91 -35.99
C ASN A 437 17.32 -33.70 -34.54
N LEU A 438 16.41 -33.64 -33.58
CA LEU A 438 16.76 -33.41 -32.18
C LEU A 438 17.32 -34.67 -31.53
N LYS A 439 18.31 -34.48 -30.65
CA LYS A 439 18.80 -35.55 -29.77
C LYS A 439 17.72 -35.92 -28.75
N GLN A 440 17.76 -37.15 -28.23
CA GLN A 440 16.85 -37.63 -27.20
C GLN A 440 17.12 -36.96 -25.83
N GLU A 441 16.71 -35.70 -25.70
CA GLU A 441 16.85 -34.86 -24.51
C GLU A 441 15.55 -34.08 -24.28
N GLU A 442 15.42 -33.43 -23.12
CA GLU A 442 14.34 -32.50 -22.81
C GLU A 442 14.68 -31.10 -23.29
N TYR A 443 13.71 -30.45 -23.94
CA TYR A 443 13.89 -29.12 -24.50
C TYR A 443 12.78 -28.17 -24.09
N PHE A 444 13.12 -26.89 -23.96
CA PHE A 444 12.16 -25.81 -23.77
C PHE A 444 12.48 -24.63 -24.70
N PRO A 445 11.47 -23.99 -25.30
CA PRO A 445 11.68 -22.87 -26.19
C PRO A 445 11.77 -21.55 -25.41
N MET A 446 12.68 -20.69 -25.85
CA MET A 446 12.70 -19.28 -25.50
C MET A 446 12.40 -18.48 -26.77
N ILE A 447 11.34 -17.67 -26.71
CA ILE A 447 10.84 -16.92 -27.87
C ILE A 447 10.86 -15.43 -27.54
N ALA A 448 11.53 -14.65 -28.38
CA ALA A 448 11.51 -13.21 -28.36
C ALA A 448 11.53 -12.64 -29.77
N ARG A 449 11.29 -11.34 -29.88
CA ARG A 449 11.48 -10.62 -31.14
C ARG A 449 12.97 -10.49 -31.43
N THR A 450 13.31 -10.32 -32.70
CA THR A 450 14.70 -10.14 -33.16
C THR A 450 15.29 -8.76 -32.85
N HIS A 451 14.49 -7.78 -32.41
CA HIS A 451 15.01 -6.46 -32.09
C HIS A 451 15.74 -6.45 -30.72
N SER A 452 16.62 -5.49 -30.53
CA SER A 452 17.41 -5.35 -29.30
C SER A 452 16.51 -5.20 -28.06
N ARG A 453 16.77 -6.02 -27.04
CA ARG A 453 16.08 -5.97 -25.73
C ARG A 453 14.59 -6.37 -25.74
N ALA A 454 14.17 -7.20 -26.70
CA ALA A 454 12.82 -7.77 -26.70
C ALA A 454 12.54 -8.63 -25.46
N PHE A 455 11.31 -8.63 -24.95
CA PHE A 455 10.93 -9.49 -23.82
C PHE A 455 10.73 -10.95 -24.28
N TYR A 456 11.29 -11.87 -23.51
CA TYR A 456 11.01 -13.30 -23.68
C TYR A 456 9.63 -13.65 -23.12
N GLY A 457 8.84 -14.40 -23.89
CA GLY A 457 7.61 -15.01 -23.38
C GLY A 457 7.89 -16.05 -22.29
N LEU A 458 6.85 -16.47 -21.55
CA LEU A 458 6.95 -17.49 -20.51
C LEU A 458 7.25 -18.86 -21.14
N PRO A 459 8.42 -19.47 -20.90
CA PRO A 459 8.74 -20.76 -21.47
C PRO A 459 7.87 -21.86 -20.85
N PRO A 460 7.32 -22.80 -21.64
CA PRO A 460 6.58 -23.94 -21.11
C PRO A 460 7.51 -24.94 -20.40
N ILE A 461 6.92 -25.94 -19.74
CA ILE A 461 7.65 -27.10 -19.20
C ILE A 461 8.40 -27.78 -20.35
N ALA A 462 9.60 -28.30 -20.09
CA ALA A 462 10.38 -28.97 -21.13
C ALA A 462 9.69 -30.25 -21.64
N LEU A 463 9.88 -30.53 -22.93
CA LEU A 463 9.37 -31.73 -23.60
C LEU A 463 10.54 -32.58 -24.07
N ARG A 464 10.48 -33.88 -23.78
CA ARG A 464 11.47 -34.85 -24.26
C ARG A 464 11.22 -35.15 -25.73
N SER A 465 12.25 -35.06 -26.57
CA SER A 465 12.14 -35.51 -27.95
C SER A 465 11.96 -37.03 -28.01
N THR A 466 10.95 -37.50 -28.75
CA THR A 466 10.73 -38.94 -29.01
C THR A 466 11.69 -39.42 -30.08
N GLN A 467 12.40 -40.51 -29.78
CA GLN A 467 12.97 -41.36 -30.82
C GLN A 467 12.12 -42.62 -30.87
N LEU A 468 11.70 -43.03 -32.07
CA LEU A 468 11.20 -44.37 -32.28
C LEU A 468 12.23 -45.31 -31.66
N LYS A 469 11.78 -46.19 -30.75
CA LYS A 469 12.55 -47.40 -30.48
C LYS A 469 12.69 -48.06 -31.84
N THR A 470 13.89 -48.02 -32.40
CA THR A 470 14.21 -48.73 -33.61
C THR A 470 13.87 -50.17 -33.29
N HIS A 471 12.76 -50.67 -33.84
CA HIS A 471 12.38 -52.07 -33.75
C HIS A 471 13.39 -52.86 -34.62
N SER A 472 14.62 -52.95 -34.13
CA SER A 472 15.55 -54.03 -34.46
C SER A 472 15.52 -54.97 -33.26
N GLU A 473 15.31 -56.26 -33.53
CA GLU A 473 15.00 -57.36 -32.59
C GLU A 473 13.48 -57.50 -32.34
N VAL A 474 12.75 -58.56 -32.73
CA VAL A 474 13.08 -59.91 -33.20
C VAL A 474 11.95 -60.35 -34.13
N SER A 475 12.26 -60.59 -35.41
CA SER A 475 11.44 -61.47 -36.25
C SER A 475 11.90 -62.88 -35.96
N THR A 476 11.20 -63.58 -35.07
CA THR A 476 11.25 -65.05 -35.00
C THR A 476 9.87 -65.55 -34.63
N GLN A 477 9.39 -66.40 -35.54
CA GLN A 477 8.10 -67.08 -35.60
C GLN A 477 7.66 -67.68 -34.26
N ILE A 478 6.35 -67.75 -34.03
CA ILE A 478 5.64 -69.02 -33.73
C ILE A 478 4.15 -68.82 -34.00
N SER A 479 3.64 -69.67 -34.88
CA SER A 479 2.24 -69.94 -35.18
C SER A 479 1.52 -70.53 -33.96
N GLY A 480 0.27 -70.17 -33.71
CA GLY A 480 -0.53 -70.90 -32.72
C GLY A 480 -1.90 -70.34 -32.39
N SER A 481 -2.90 -70.82 -33.13
CA SER A 481 -4.27 -71.16 -32.69
C SER A 481 -5.19 -70.10 -32.05
N ILE A 482 -6.26 -69.86 -32.80
CA ILE A 482 -7.57 -69.30 -32.42
C ILE A 482 -8.15 -70.03 -31.20
N SER A 483 -8.67 -69.27 -30.23
CA SER A 483 -9.82 -69.69 -29.41
C SER A 483 -10.58 -68.47 -28.89
N THR A 484 -11.83 -68.41 -29.32
CA THR A 484 -12.94 -67.57 -28.85
C THR A 484 -13.29 -67.85 -27.39
N THR A 485 -13.48 -66.82 -26.58
CA THR A 485 -14.52 -66.78 -25.54
C THR A 485 -14.89 -65.36 -25.16
N SER A 486 -16.21 -65.12 -25.16
CA SER A 486 -16.95 -63.98 -24.69
C SER A 486 -16.91 -63.80 -23.16
N ALA A 487 -16.84 -62.56 -22.67
CA ALA A 487 -17.61 -62.08 -21.53
C ALA A 487 -17.51 -60.54 -21.43
N GLN A 488 -18.66 -59.87 -21.52
CA GLN A 488 -18.85 -58.44 -21.29
C GLN A 488 -18.93 -58.16 -19.79
N SER A 489 -18.24 -57.14 -19.29
CA SER A 489 -18.71 -56.34 -18.15
C SER A 489 -18.10 -54.93 -18.11
N ASN A 490 -19.00 -53.96 -18.24
CA ASN A 490 -19.10 -52.63 -17.61
C ASN A 490 -17.96 -51.61 -17.65
N ASP A 491 -18.25 -50.54 -18.40
CA ASP A 491 -18.35 -49.13 -17.97
C ASP A 491 -17.25 -48.53 -17.07
N HIS A 492 -16.51 -47.56 -17.64
CA HIS A 492 -16.47 -46.20 -17.10
C HIS A 492 -16.02 -45.17 -18.15
N ASN A 493 -16.82 -44.10 -18.25
CA ASN A 493 -16.78 -43.01 -19.21
C ASN A 493 -15.51 -42.15 -19.13
N HIS A 494 -14.87 -41.94 -20.27
CA HIS A 494 -13.95 -40.82 -20.51
C HIS A 494 -14.50 -40.00 -21.69
N PHE A 495 -15.11 -38.85 -21.40
CA PHE A 495 -15.61 -37.91 -22.41
C PHE A 495 -14.44 -37.10 -22.99
N CYS A 496 -14.12 -37.33 -24.26
CA CYS A 496 -13.33 -36.41 -25.09
C CYS A 496 -14.28 -35.66 -26.01
N TYR A 497 -14.28 -34.32 -25.95
CA TYR A 497 -14.94 -33.50 -26.95
C TYR A 497 -14.03 -33.37 -28.18
N THR A 498 -14.43 -34.01 -29.27
CA THR A 498 -13.89 -33.75 -30.62
C THR A 498 -14.73 -32.63 -31.23
N ILE A 499 -14.10 -31.51 -31.61
CA ILE A 499 -14.76 -30.47 -32.40
C ILE A 499 -14.71 -30.92 -33.86
N ASP A 500 -15.90 -31.19 -34.39
CA ASP A 500 -16.16 -31.62 -35.76
C ASP A 500 -16.01 -30.43 -36.73
N THR A 501 -15.04 -30.48 -37.63
CA THR A 501 -14.92 -29.52 -38.74
C THR A 501 -15.72 -30.06 -39.92
N GLY A 502 -17.00 -29.67 -39.99
CA GLY A 502 -17.89 -29.98 -41.09
C GLY A 502 -17.45 -29.31 -42.39
N ASN A 503 -17.14 -30.16 -43.36
CA ASN A 503 -16.89 -29.85 -44.76
C ASN A 503 -18.24 -29.81 -45.50
N VAL A 504 -18.58 -28.73 -46.20
CA VAL A 504 -19.72 -28.68 -47.15
C VAL A 504 -19.25 -28.02 -48.44
N GLY A 505 -19.42 -28.75 -49.54
CA GLY A 505 -19.07 -28.31 -50.89
C GLY A 505 -20.13 -27.43 -51.57
N SER A 506 -19.64 -26.70 -52.59
CA SER A 506 -20.25 -26.23 -53.84
C SER A 506 -21.67 -26.75 -54.16
N ASP A 507 -22.62 -25.97 -54.68
CA ASP A 507 -22.52 -25.12 -55.88
C ASP A 507 -23.79 -24.24 -56.08
N ALA A 508 -23.71 -23.31 -57.04
CA ALA A 508 -24.79 -22.62 -57.77
C ALA A 508 -25.09 -21.13 -57.47
N SER A 509 -24.99 -20.38 -58.57
CA SER A 509 -25.20 -18.94 -58.81
C SER A 509 -26.65 -18.46 -58.73
N LEU A 510 -26.86 -17.20 -58.30
CA LEU A 510 -27.36 -16.08 -59.10
C LEU A 510 -27.56 -14.85 -58.19
N GLY A 511 -27.28 -13.67 -58.73
CA GLY A 511 -27.01 -12.46 -57.97
C GLY A 511 -28.21 -11.80 -57.34
N GLU A 512 -27.92 -10.94 -56.36
CA GLU A 512 -28.72 -9.76 -56.09
C GLU A 512 -27.90 -8.73 -55.30
N THR A 513 -28.23 -7.48 -55.59
CA THR A 513 -27.66 -6.19 -55.17
C THR A 513 -27.38 -6.02 -53.68
N ILE A 514 -26.22 -5.41 -53.37
CA ILE A 514 -25.81 -4.98 -52.03
C ILE A 514 -26.43 -3.60 -51.70
N PRO A 515 -27.11 -3.43 -50.57
CA PRO A 515 -27.20 -2.14 -49.91
C PRO A 515 -26.12 -2.01 -48.82
N VAL A 516 -25.47 -0.86 -48.88
CA VAL A 516 -24.58 -0.29 -47.88
C VAL A 516 -25.37 -0.02 -46.60
N ASP A 517 -24.92 -0.54 -45.44
CA ASP A 517 -24.77 0.20 -44.17
C ASP A 517 -24.63 -0.72 -42.94
N THR A 518 -23.92 -0.19 -41.93
CA THR A 518 -23.75 -0.66 -40.54
C THR A 518 -22.40 -1.32 -40.22
N PHE A 519 -21.32 -0.54 -40.34
CA PHE A 519 -20.11 -0.72 -39.53
C PHE A 519 -20.20 0.21 -38.30
N MET A 520 -20.26 -0.35 -37.10
CA MET A 520 -20.11 0.43 -35.87
C MET A 520 -18.63 0.81 -35.68
N GLY A 521 -18.34 2.10 -35.85
CA GLY A 521 -17.02 2.68 -35.63
C GLY A 521 -16.66 2.74 -34.14
N ILE A 522 -15.46 2.26 -33.82
CA ILE A 522 -14.75 2.62 -32.60
C ILE A 522 -14.03 3.95 -32.91
N ASN A 523 -14.55 5.05 -32.39
CA ASN A 523 -13.90 6.36 -32.47
C ASN A 523 -12.69 6.39 -31.52
N LEU A 524 -11.48 6.37 -32.08
CA LEU A 524 -10.27 6.86 -31.43
C LEU A 524 -10.08 8.31 -31.87
N THR A 525 -10.46 9.26 -31.01
CA THR A 525 -10.13 10.68 -31.21
C THR A 525 -8.68 10.92 -30.76
N THR A 526 -7.75 10.91 -31.72
CA THR A 526 -6.43 11.52 -31.58
C THR A 526 -6.52 13.00 -31.94
N GLY A 527 -6.51 13.87 -30.92
CA GLY A 527 -6.29 15.31 -31.10
C GLY A 527 -4.80 15.61 -31.24
N HIS A 528 -4.31 15.71 -32.48
CA HIS A 528 -3.04 16.35 -32.80
C HIS A 528 -3.29 17.87 -32.95
N GLN A 529 -2.77 18.68 -32.02
CA GLN A 529 -2.53 20.10 -32.29
C GLN A 529 -1.03 20.30 -32.54
N SER A 530 -0.76 20.72 -33.77
CA SER A 530 0.50 21.28 -34.24
C SER A 530 0.77 22.62 -33.54
N ILE A 531 1.97 22.80 -32.97
CA ILE A 531 2.51 24.13 -32.68
C ILE A 531 3.88 24.22 -33.35
N GLN A 532 3.95 25.16 -34.30
CA GLN A 532 5.18 25.60 -34.95
C GLN A 532 6.10 26.33 -33.96
N SER A 533 7.39 26.06 -34.12
CA SER A 533 8.52 26.73 -33.50
C SER A 533 8.71 28.15 -34.02
N THR A 534 8.99 29.10 -33.11
CA THR A 534 9.88 30.23 -33.38
C THR A 534 10.60 30.67 -32.10
N LEU A 535 11.88 31.01 -32.30
CA LEU A 535 12.91 31.36 -31.32
C LEU A 535 12.66 32.72 -30.63
N THR A 536 13.19 32.86 -29.41
CA THR A 536 14.11 33.91 -28.89
C THR A 536 13.76 34.35 -27.46
N GLY A 537 14.81 34.64 -26.67
CA GLY A 537 14.75 35.69 -25.65
C GLY A 537 14.77 35.25 -24.19
N SER A 538 15.96 35.17 -23.63
CA SER A 538 16.27 35.26 -22.20
C SER A 538 15.68 36.53 -21.58
N GLU A 539 15.14 36.48 -20.35
CA GLU A 539 15.41 37.51 -19.31
C GLU A 539 14.87 37.13 -17.92
N LEU A 540 15.65 37.57 -16.93
CA LEU A 540 15.49 37.46 -15.47
C LEU A 540 14.43 38.42 -14.91
N LEU A 541 14.17 38.28 -13.60
CA LEU A 541 13.37 39.09 -12.65
C LEU A 541 11.99 38.45 -12.38
N GLY A 542 11.61 37.97 -11.19
CA GLY A 542 11.97 38.34 -9.83
C GLY A 542 10.99 39.38 -9.32
N PHE A 543 9.88 39.01 -8.65
CA PHE A 543 9.15 39.92 -7.76
C PHE A 543 8.29 39.21 -6.69
N LYS A 544 8.29 39.85 -5.53
CA LYS A 544 7.63 39.54 -4.25
C LYS A 544 6.15 39.93 -4.23
N ARG A 545 5.37 39.16 -3.47
CA ARG A 545 4.45 39.50 -2.34
C ARG A 545 3.58 40.80 -2.40
N GLY A 546 2.27 40.62 -2.17
CA GLY A 546 1.29 41.60 -1.63
C GLY A 546 -0.15 41.08 -1.89
N GLU A 547 -0.94 40.67 -0.88
CA GLU A 547 -1.88 41.51 -0.09
C GLU A 547 -2.65 42.53 -0.95
N GLY A 548 -3.98 42.68 -0.98
CA GLY A 548 -5.14 42.15 -0.26
C GLY A 548 -6.35 43.04 -0.61
N ILE A 549 -7.55 42.71 -0.07
CA ILE A 549 -8.78 43.56 -0.01
C ILE A 549 -9.53 43.65 -1.39
N SER A 550 -10.86 43.59 -1.57
CA SER A 550 -12.04 43.81 -0.74
C SER A 550 -13.29 43.22 -1.42
N THR A 551 -14.24 42.79 -0.58
CA THR A 551 -15.71 42.80 -0.68
C THR A 551 -16.40 43.54 -1.84
N PHE A 552 -17.45 42.93 -2.40
CA PHE A 552 -18.63 43.62 -2.92
C PHE A 552 -19.92 42.84 -2.60
N SER A 553 -20.91 43.55 -2.07
CA SER A 553 -22.29 43.09 -1.81
C SER A 553 -23.27 43.89 -2.68
N LYS A 554 -24.29 43.22 -3.24
CA LYS A 554 -25.67 43.67 -3.57
C LYS A 554 -26.33 42.54 -4.39
N ALA A 555 -27.38 41.85 -3.94
CA ALA A 555 -28.79 42.23 -3.65
C ALA A 555 -29.71 42.22 -4.89
N GLN A 556 -30.92 41.67 -4.66
CA GLN A 556 -32.11 41.52 -5.54
C GLN A 556 -32.04 40.33 -6.52
N GLY A 557 -32.97 39.37 -6.56
CA GLY A 557 -34.33 39.26 -6.04
C GLY A 557 -35.29 39.09 -7.21
N HIS A 558 -35.82 37.88 -7.45
CA HIS A 558 -37.07 37.64 -8.19
C HIS A 558 -37.56 36.19 -8.02
N HIS A 559 -38.81 36.06 -7.55
CA HIS A 559 -39.68 34.89 -7.67
C HIS A 559 -39.97 34.58 -9.15
N PRO A 560 -40.26 33.32 -9.54
CA PRO A 560 -41.68 32.91 -9.63
C PRO A 560 -41.99 31.43 -9.32
N SER A 561 -43.23 31.25 -8.84
CA SER A 561 -44.26 30.26 -9.20
C SER A 561 -43.91 28.80 -9.55
N ASN A 562 -44.50 27.90 -8.77
CA ASN A 562 -44.78 26.48 -9.05
C ASN A 562 -45.67 26.29 -10.30
N PRO A 563 -45.65 25.10 -10.93
CA PRO A 563 -46.85 24.27 -10.82
C PRO A 563 -46.62 22.76 -10.64
N GLU A 564 -47.59 22.16 -9.95
CA GLU A 564 -48.17 20.81 -10.06
C GLU A 564 -47.37 19.67 -10.71
N VAL A 565 -47.16 18.58 -9.95
CA VAL A 565 -46.98 17.24 -10.51
C VAL A 565 -47.87 16.24 -9.75
N GLY A 566 -48.72 15.57 -10.52
CA GLY A 566 -49.69 14.59 -10.08
C GLY A 566 -49.10 13.24 -9.64
N ALA A 567 -49.86 12.58 -8.79
CA ALA A 567 -49.65 11.23 -8.31
C ALA A 567 -49.94 10.18 -9.40
N LEU A 568 -49.10 9.17 -9.52
CA LEU A 568 -49.46 7.88 -10.11
C LEU A 568 -48.68 6.75 -9.40
N SER A 569 -49.44 5.90 -8.76
CA SER A 569 -49.06 4.66 -8.09
C SER A 569 -48.83 3.53 -9.11
N LYS A 570 -47.73 2.79 -8.96
CA LYS A 570 -47.63 1.40 -9.45
C LYS A 570 -46.83 0.55 -8.47
N THR A 571 -47.51 -0.43 -7.91
CA THR A 571 -46.98 -1.58 -7.17
C THR A 571 -46.61 -2.69 -8.15
N SER A 572 -45.44 -3.30 -8.01
CA SER A 572 -45.17 -4.66 -8.50
C SER A 572 -44.04 -5.32 -7.71
N SER A 573 -44.18 -6.64 -7.59
CA SER A 573 -43.62 -7.57 -6.61
C SER A 573 -42.13 -7.88 -6.76
N LEU A 574 -41.46 -8.06 -5.61
CA LEU A 574 -40.12 -8.66 -5.49
C LEU A 574 -40.21 -9.98 -4.72
N THR A 575 -39.95 -11.11 -5.39
CA THR A 575 -39.56 -12.38 -4.77
C THR A 575 -38.39 -12.96 -5.56
N GLY A 576 -37.26 -13.22 -4.90
CA GLY A 576 -36.10 -13.91 -5.50
C GLY A 576 -34.69 -13.45 -5.08
N LYS A 577 -34.52 -12.33 -4.36
CA LYS A 577 -33.19 -11.80 -3.99
C LYS A 577 -32.71 -12.05 -2.55
N GLN A 578 -33.52 -12.66 -1.69
CA GLN A 578 -33.18 -12.82 -0.26
C GLN A 578 -32.37 -14.08 0.09
N LEU A 579 -32.23 -15.07 -0.82
CA LEU A 579 -31.49 -16.30 -0.51
C LEU A 579 -29.97 -16.22 -0.78
N ARG A 580 -29.46 -15.21 -1.50
CA ARG A 580 -28.01 -15.07 -1.79
C ARG A 580 -27.24 -14.17 -0.82
N ILE A 581 -27.94 -13.36 -0.02
CA ILE A 581 -27.30 -12.48 0.98
C ILE A 581 -26.92 -13.29 2.22
N ALA A 582 -27.71 -14.30 2.59
CA ALA A 582 -27.45 -15.15 3.76
C ALA A 582 -26.16 -15.98 3.61
N THR A 583 -25.84 -16.48 2.41
CA THR A 583 -24.63 -17.27 2.16
C THR A 583 -23.35 -16.44 2.17
N PHE A 584 -23.42 -15.15 1.79
CA PHE A 584 -22.26 -14.25 1.79
C PHE A 584 -21.91 -13.73 3.19
N GLU A 585 -22.91 -13.60 4.07
CA GLU A 585 -22.69 -13.20 5.47
C GLU A 585 -22.06 -14.32 6.31
N ASP A 586 -22.35 -15.60 6.02
CA ASP A 586 -21.74 -16.73 6.74
C ASP A 586 -20.28 -16.98 6.34
N GLU A 587 -19.92 -16.74 5.08
CA GLU A 587 -18.54 -16.86 4.59
C GLU A 587 -17.65 -15.75 5.16
N ALA A 588 -18.18 -14.53 5.29
CA ALA A 588 -17.50 -13.41 5.96
C ALA A 588 -17.37 -13.60 7.48
N ARG A 589 -18.26 -14.36 8.12
CA ARG A 589 -18.15 -14.72 9.55
C ARG A 589 -17.06 -15.75 9.80
N HIS A 590 -16.90 -16.74 8.92
CA HIS A 590 -15.86 -17.76 9.05
C HIS A 590 -14.45 -17.18 8.87
N GLN A 591 -14.23 -16.32 7.87
CA GLN A 591 -12.93 -15.66 7.64
C GLN A 591 -12.53 -14.71 8.78
N ASN A 592 -13.49 -14.06 9.43
CA ASN A 592 -13.20 -13.25 10.62
C ASN A 592 -12.80 -14.13 11.82
N PHE A 593 -13.39 -15.32 11.98
CA PHE A 593 -13.15 -16.19 13.12
C PHE A 593 -11.72 -16.79 13.13
N ASP A 594 -11.18 -17.14 11.96
CA ASP A 594 -9.82 -17.67 11.85
C ASP A 594 -8.76 -16.57 12.10
N TRP A 595 -9.01 -15.34 11.63
CA TRP A 595 -8.15 -14.18 11.97
C TRP A 595 -8.14 -13.88 13.48
N PHE A 596 -9.26 -14.07 14.18
CA PHE A 596 -9.33 -13.94 15.63
C PHE A 596 -8.52 -15.01 16.38
N LYS A 597 -8.48 -16.26 15.89
CA LYS A 597 -7.68 -17.33 16.50
C LYS A 597 -6.19 -17.07 16.38
N ASP A 598 -5.72 -16.69 15.19
CA ASP A 598 -4.30 -16.46 14.94
C ASP A 598 -3.76 -15.31 15.79
N ARG A 599 -4.55 -14.24 15.97
CA ARG A 599 -4.17 -13.09 16.80
C ARG A 599 -4.21 -13.39 18.30
N ALA A 600 -5.21 -14.14 18.77
CA ALA A 600 -5.30 -14.56 20.17
C ALA A 600 -4.13 -15.48 20.56
N GLN A 601 -3.67 -16.32 19.63
CA GLN A 601 -2.53 -17.21 19.84
C GLN A 601 -1.20 -16.45 19.90
N GLU A 602 -1.05 -15.39 19.12
CA GLU A 602 0.10 -14.47 19.15
C GLU A 602 0.16 -13.65 20.46
N ASP A 603 -0.98 -13.16 20.93
CA ASP A 603 -1.10 -12.40 22.19
C ASP A 603 -0.83 -13.29 23.42
N VAL A 604 -1.32 -14.54 23.43
CA VAL A 604 -1.04 -15.53 24.48
C VAL A 604 0.44 -15.93 24.51
N SER A 605 1.05 -16.15 23.34
CA SER A 605 2.48 -16.46 23.23
C SER A 605 3.36 -15.31 23.75
N THR A 606 2.98 -14.07 23.46
CA THR A 606 3.66 -12.87 23.94
C THR A 606 3.51 -12.69 25.45
N ALA A 607 2.31 -12.93 25.99
CA ALA A 607 2.04 -12.89 27.43
C ALA A 607 2.82 -13.97 28.20
N LEU A 608 2.93 -15.19 27.64
CA LEU A 608 3.71 -16.28 28.24
C LEU A 608 5.22 -15.99 28.23
N ARG A 609 5.76 -15.37 27.17
CA ARG A 609 7.16 -14.92 27.13
C ARG A 609 7.46 -13.83 28.15
N LEU A 610 6.53 -12.90 28.35
CA LEU A 610 6.64 -11.86 29.39
C LEU A 610 6.57 -12.46 30.79
N ALA A 611 5.65 -13.39 31.04
CA ALA A 611 5.53 -14.09 32.32
C ALA A 611 6.79 -14.92 32.66
N HIS A 612 7.35 -15.62 31.68
CA HIS A 612 8.59 -16.39 31.83
C HIS A 612 9.79 -15.47 32.17
N ASN A 613 9.92 -14.33 31.48
CA ASN A 613 11.00 -13.37 31.75
C ASN A 613 10.88 -12.68 33.11
N VAL A 614 9.66 -12.53 33.64
CA VAL A 614 9.42 -12.04 35.00
C VAL A 614 9.75 -13.11 36.04
N ALA A 615 9.41 -14.37 35.79
CA ALA A 615 9.74 -15.49 36.69
C ALA A 615 11.26 -15.74 36.79
N VAL A 616 11.99 -15.63 35.69
CA VAL A 616 13.47 -15.78 35.68
C VAL A 616 14.17 -14.65 36.44
N ARG A 617 13.59 -13.44 36.49
CA ARG A 617 14.17 -12.30 37.25
C ARG A 617 13.91 -12.36 38.76
N TYR A 618 12.92 -13.11 39.23
CA TYR A 618 12.60 -13.19 40.67
C TYR A 618 13.32 -14.32 41.42
N ASN A 619 14.00 -15.23 40.71
CA ASN A 619 14.69 -16.36 41.34
C ASN A 619 16.15 -16.08 41.78
N HIS A 620 16.64 -14.85 41.69
CA HIS A 620 17.96 -14.48 42.20
C HIS A 620 17.90 -13.26 43.13
N SER A 621 17.75 -13.54 44.43
CA SER A 621 18.31 -12.68 45.47
C SER A 621 18.90 -13.51 46.61
N PRO A 622 20.02 -13.06 47.23
CA PRO A 622 20.92 -13.91 47.98
C PRO A 622 20.62 -13.87 49.49
N THR A 623 20.75 -15.02 50.15
CA THR A 623 20.83 -15.13 51.61
C THR A 623 22.28 -15.00 52.07
N SER A 624 22.46 -14.23 53.13
CA SER A 624 23.70 -14.05 53.90
C SER A 624 24.23 -15.36 54.50
N ASP A 625 25.54 -15.60 54.46
CA ASP A 625 26.29 -15.92 55.68
C ASP A 625 27.82 -15.83 55.55
N LYS A 626 28.48 -15.69 56.71
CA LYS A 626 29.89 -15.35 56.98
C LYS A 626 30.90 -16.51 56.77
N ARG A 627 32.20 -16.11 56.69
CA ARG A 627 33.48 -16.86 56.91
C ARG A 627 33.94 -17.74 55.72
N ASP A 628 35.20 -17.82 55.28
CA ASP A 628 36.54 -17.51 55.81
C ASP A 628 37.52 -17.13 54.66
N TRP A 629 38.63 -16.47 54.99
CA TRP A 629 39.79 -16.25 54.10
C TRP A 629 40.61 -17.55 53.90
N PRO A 630 41.33 -17.72 52.77
CA PRO A 630 42.76 -17.36 52.78
C PRO A 630 43.29 -16.72 51.49
N GLN A 631 44.47 -16.12 51.67
CA GLN A 631 45.33 -15.40 50.74
C GLN A 631 45.71 -16.22 49.48
N LEU A 632 45.94 -15.55 48.35
CA LEU A 632 47.24 -15.63 47.65
C LEU A 632 47.39 -14.51 46.58
N GLU A 633 48.47 -13.76 46.79
CA GLU A 633 49.40 -13.13 45.85
C GLU A 633 48.95 -12.13 44.77
N TYR A 634 49.45 -10.92 45.01
CA TYR A 634 49.67 -9.80 44.12
C TYR A 634 50.89 -10.08 43.22
N THR A 635 50.79 -9.79 41.92
CA THR A 635 51.75 -8.86 41.27
C THR A 635 51.22 -8.40 39.90
N PRO A 636 51.57 -7.16 39.46
CA PRO A 636 50.89 -6.45 38.38
C PRO A 636 51.75 -6.32 37.12
N SER A 637 51.10 -6.22 35.95
CA SER A 637 51.68 -5.55 34.79
C SER A 637 50.59 -4.93 33.92
N SER A 638 50.57 -3.60 33.91
CA SER A 638 49.94 -2.71 32.93
C SER A 638 51.10 -2.03 32.17
N PRO A 639 50.87 -1.13 31.19
CA PRO A 639 50.02 -1.17 30.00
C PRO A 639 50.79 -0.71 28.73
N GLU A 640 50.20 -0.78 27.54
CA GLU A 640 50.49 0.10 26.38
C GLU A 640 49.42 -0.16 25.30
N CYS A 641 48.43 0.70 25.08
CA CYS A 641 48.44 1.94 24.30
C CYS A 641 48.89 1.75 22.83
N SER A 642 47.96 1.71 21.88
CA SER A 642 47.82 2.77 20.86
C SER A 642 46.78 2.43 19.79
N THR A 643 46.31 3.51 19.20
CA THR A 643 45.22 3.74 18.27
C THR A 643 45.51 3.26 16.84
N LYS A 644 44.45 2.96 16.06
CA LYS A 644 44.10 3.68 14.81
C LYS A 644 42.95 3.04 14.03
N ARG A 645 42.02 3.92 13.60
CA ARG A 645 41.03 3.73 12.53
C ARG A 645 41.71 3.46 11.18
N PRO A 646 41.00 2.91 10.19
CA PRO A 646 41.22 3.28 8.79
C PRO A 646 40.05 4.11 8.23
N ARG A 647 40.44 5.15 7.49
CA ARG A 647 39.62 5.96 6.59
C ARG A 647 39.55 5.29 5.22
N LEU A 648 38.44 5.57 4.54
CA LEU A 648 38.23 5.55 3.08
C LEU A 648 39.43 6.06 2.27
N ALA A 649 39.73 5.36 1.18
CA ALA A 649 40.25 5.95 -0.06
C ALA A 649 39.81 5.09 -1.26
N ASN A 650 39.23 5.76 -2.26
CA ASN A 650 39.03 5.27 -3.62
C ASN A 650 40.37 4.93 -4.28
N VAL A 651 40.36 3.99 -5.23
CA VAL A 651 40.98 4.03 -6.57
C VAL A 651 40.87 2.62 -7.19
N LEU A 652 39.89 2.47 -8.10
CA LEU A 652 39.87 1.76 -9.40
C LEU A 652 38.44 1.41 -9.79
#